data_AF-A0A3D5AQN5-F1
#
_entry.id   AF-A0A3D5AQN5-F1
#
_cell.length_a   1.000
_cell.length_b   1.000
_cell.length_c   1.000
_cell.angle_alpha   90.00
_cell.angle_beta   90.00
_cell.angle_gamma   90.00
#
_symmetry.space_group_name_H-M   'P 1'
#
loop_
_entity.id
_entity.type
_entity.pdbx_description
1 polymer ?
#
loop_
_entity_poly.entity_id
_entity_poly.type
_entity_poly.pdbx_seq_one_letter_code
_entity_poly.pdbx_strand_id
1 'polypeptide(L)'
;MRAKHERIVLGLADVVRYQTWQEAIKAREGVEQSLANAASRYVFYERQLARSASDINIPEMSTLEHEGFETGKFKSAEPQVDPRQLSIDIAQSLEDSQGKIMSSFEAQELKKLAEAHDSHGTASTYEKIGGAMALIPSFTAKFQPFGAGGSIGFGGSNLAAHFSLIASFHKSDADDANYEASKAAKIAAMARRELDWQYHSNVAAGEMNQAYKQLRAAQIREAITQREWANHQKQMEHAEAIEKFLTDERAGKTSRKSLYTWLRRETRGLYGQVFDVAHDIARKAERALQHELGDPNRTFLGYTYQAGSQGLLAGEKLWLDIKRMELAYQELNRREYELTKHVSLLQTDPRALVQLRATGKCTITLPEELFDLDCPGHYFRRLKAVALSVPCVVGPYASVNATLTLTRSSVRISPSLGDNGYARDGDDTTRFSDHYGGVQSVVTSTGHNDSGMFEVNLRDERYLPFEGSGAVSEWRLELPAELPQFDHDSISDVILHLRYTAREGGAPLKTAATTHLKEQIAAAATTGSVRLLSMRHEFPTEWARFTAAANTPLNITLRPEHYPFWASRFAPIQLKKVEFFAEPSSSTPATVGLAGSSDLVTDGAYGGMRVGQLTGSLPAARGPVSWAFDNNSMDDIWVALSWGQEE
;
A
#
# COMPACT_ATOMS: atom_id res chain seq x y z
N MET A 1 13.04 -15.11 -3.98
CA MET A 1 12.83 -15.36 -5.42
C MET A 1 14.14 -15.66 -6.12
N ARG A 2 15.08 -14.71 -6.24
CA ARG A 2 16.41 -14.95 -6.86
C ARG A 2 17.14 -16.16 -6.26
N ALA A 3 17.30 -16.22 -4.94
CA ALA A 3 17.97 -17.34 -4.26
C ALA A 3 17.32 -18.71 -4.56
N LYS A 4 15.99 -18.77 -4.59
CA LYS A 4 15.24 -19.98 -4.98
C LYS A 4 15.54 -20.39 -6.43
N HIS A 5 15.59 -19.43 -7.34
CA HIS A 5 15.91 -19.69 -8.75
C HIS A 5 17.34 -20.20 -8.91
N GLU A 6 18.29 -19.58 -8.22
CA GLU A 6 19.71 -20.00 -8.20
C GLU A 6 19.87 -21.44 -7.71
N ARG A 7 19.23 -21.82 -6.59
CA ARG A 7 19.25 -23.21 -6.10
C ARG A 7 18.69 -24.20 -7.13
N ILE A 8 17.59 -23.85 -7.80
CA ILE A 8 16.99 -24.71 -8.83
C ILE A 8 17.94 -24.89 -10.02
N VAL A 9 18.56 -23.80 -10.49
CA VAL A 9 19.52 -23.85 -11.61
C VAL A 9 20.74 -24.68 -11.24
N LEU A 10 21.28 -24.54 -10.03
CA LEU A 10 22.39 -25.37 -9.55
C LEU A 10 22.00 -26.86 -9.48
N GLY A 11 20.79 -27.17 -9.02
CA GLY A 11 20.28 -28.56 -9.00
C GLY A 11 20.15 -29.18 -10.39
N LEU A 12 19.76 -28.40 -11.41
CA LEU A 12 19.72 -28.87 -12.80
C LEU A 12 21.13 -29.17 -13.36
N ALA A 13 22.12 -28.37 -12.97
CA ALA A 13 23.51 -28.53 -13.41
C ALA A 13 24.23 -29.72 -12.73
N ASP A 14 23.72 -30.20 -11.59
CA ASP A 14 24.34 -31.29 -10.84
C ASP A 14 24.41 -32.60 -11.62
N VAL A 15 23.31 -32.97 -12.27
CA VAL A 15 23.23 -34.18 -13.11
C VAL A 15 24.25 -34.11 -14.24
N VAL A 16 24.45 -32.92 -14.84
CA VAL A 16 25.43 -32.71 -15.91
C VAL A 16 26.86 -32.91 -15.36
N ARG A 17 27.18 -32.37 -14.19
CA ARG A 17 28.49 -32.56 -13.55
C ARG A 17 28.76 -34.02 -13.19
N TYR A 18 27.75 -34.72 -12.66
CA TYR A 18 27.84 -36.15 -12.40
C TYR A 18 28.10 -36.94 -13.69
N GLN A 19 27.37 -36.64 -14.78
CA GLN A 19 27.57 -37.28 -16.08
C GLN A 19 28.99 -37.06 -16.63
N THR A 20 29.55 -35.86 -16.50
CA THR A 20 30.94 -35.59 -16.94
C THR A 20 31.97 -36.41 -16.17
N TRP A 21 31.73 -36.69 -14.88
CA TRP A 21 32.58 -37.59 -14.10
C TRP A 21 32.43 -39.04 -14.57
N GLN A 22 31.20 -39.52 -14.83
CA GLN A 22 30.97 -40.86 -15.35
C GLN A 22 31.60 -41.08 -16.74
N GLU A 23 31.57 -40.07 -17.61
CA GLU A 23 32.26 -40.09 -18.90
C GLU A 23 33.78 -40.24 -18.73
N ALA A 24 34.38 -39.51 -17.78
CA ALA A 24 35.82 -39.61 -17.48
C ALA A 24 36.23 -41.01 -16.99
N ILE A 25 35.38 -41.66 -16.16
CA ILE A 25 35.59 -43.06 -15.73
C ILE A 25 35.61 -43.98 -16.96
N LYS A 26 34.63 -43.86 -17.85
CA LYS A 26 34.55 -44.68 -19.08
C LYS A 26 35.72 -44.44 -20.01
N ALA A 27 36.19 -43.19 -20.12
CA ALA A 27 37.38 -42.86 -20.89
C ALA A 27 38.64 -43.52 -20.30
N ARG A 28 38.81 -43.52 -18.97
CA ARG A 28 39.91 -44.23 -18.29
C ARG A 28 39.86 -45.73 -18.59
N GLU A 29 38.71 -46.38 -18.39
CA GLU A 29 38.51 -47.81 -18.68
C GLU A 29 38.87 -48.15 -20.14
N GLY A 30 38.54 -47.28 -21.09
CA GLY A 30 38.91 -47.44 -22.49
C GLY A 30 40.43 -47.44 -22.72
N VAL A 31 41.18 -46.59 -22.01
CA VAL A 31 42.65 -46.58 -22.09
C VAL A 31 43.25 -47.80 -21.39
N GLU A 32 42.67 -48.28 -20.29
CA GLU A 32 43.09 -49.52 -19.62
C GLU A 32 42.97 -50.73 -20.56
N GLN A 33 41.87 -50.82 -21.29
CA GLN A 33 41.69 -51.87 -22.28
C GLN A 33 42.73 -51.75 -23.42
N SER A 34 43.04 -50.55 -23.88
CA SER A 34 44.10 -50.31 -24.87
C SER A 34 45.48 -50.73 -24.35
N LEU A 35 45.80 -50.44 -23.09
CA LEU A 35 47.04 -50.87 -22.44
C LEU A 35 47.11 -52.40 -22.34
N ALA A 36 46.02 -53.06 -21.91
CA ALA A 36 45.95 -54.51 -21.86
C ALA A 36 46.11 -55.16 -23.26
N ASN A 37 45.57 -54.53 -24.30
CA ASN A 37 45.75 -54.97 -25.69
C ASN A 37 47.20 -54.79 -26.16
N ALA A 38 47.87 -53.69 -25.82
CA ALA A 38 49.28 -53.48 -26.14
C ALA A 38 50.19 -54.46 -25.37
N ALA A 39 49.89 -54.68 -24.09
CA ALA A 39 50.61 -55.64 -23.25
C ALA A 39 50.47 -57.08 -23.76
N SER A 40 49.28 -57.49 -24.22
CA SER A 40 49.10 -58.82 -24.81
C SER A 40 49.87 -58.99 -26.12
N ARG A 41 49.92 -57.96 -26.97
CA ARG A 41 50.78 -57.94 -28.17
C ARG A 41 52.26 -58.05 -27.82
N TYR A 42 52.71 -57.30 -26.82
CA TYR A 42 54.10 -57.35 -26.35
C TYR A 42 54.47 -58.75 -25.86
N VAL A 43 53.66 -59.34 -24.97
CA VAL A 43 53.87 -60.71 -24.46
C VAL A 43 53.89 -61.74 -25.59
N PHE A 44 53.02 -61.58 -26.59
CA PHE A 44 52.97 -62.48 -27.73
C PHE A 44 54.28 -62.50 -28.53
N TYR A 45 54.81 -61.33 -28.89
CA TYR A 45 56.08 -61.24 -29.64
C TYR A 45 57.29 -61.63 -28.78
N GLU A 46 57.31 -61.30 -27.49
CA GLU A 46 58.37 -61.74 -26.58
C GLU A 46 58.43 -63.27 -26.46
N ARG A 47 57.26 -63.96 -26.45
CA ARG A 47 57.20 -65.43 -26.48
C ARG A 47 57.68 -66.03 -27.79
N GLN A 48 57.39 -65.39 -28.93
CA GLN A 48 57.92 -65.82 -30.23
C GLN A 48 59.45 -65.72 -30.29
N LEU A 49 60.04 -64.78 -29.55
CA LEU A 49 61.48 -64.60 -29.36
C LEU A 49 62.06 -65.50 -28.25
N ALA A 50 61.40 -66.63 -27.97
CA ALA A 50 61.82 -67.67 -27.04
C ALA A 50 62.02 -67.23 -25.57
N ARG A 51 61.43 -66.11 -25.14
CA ARG A 51 61.39 -65.79 -23.70
C ARG A 51 60.34 -66.62 -22.97
N SER A 52 60.70 -67.08 -21.78
CA SER A 52 59.76 -67.75 -20.91
C SER A 52 58.77 -66.75 -20.31
N ALA A 53 57.58 -67.21 -19.91
CA ALA A 53 56.56 -66.33 -19.32
C ALA A 53 57.04 -65.64 -18.03
N SER A 54 58.00 -66.22 -17.30
CA SER A 54 58.61 -65.64 -16.11
C SER A 54 59.60 -64.51 -16.41
N ASP A 55 60.13 -64.43 -17.63
CA ASP A 55 61.12 -63.42 -18.02
C ASP A 55 60.48 -62.13 -18.58
N ILE A 56 59.16 -62.14 -18.78
CA ILE A 56 58.40 -61.01 -19.32
C ILE A 56 57.77 -60.24 -18.16
N ASN A 57 58.40 -59.14 -17.76
CA ASN A 57 57.87 -58.26 -16.73
C ASN A 57 57.12 -57.07 -17.36
N ILE A 58 55.83 -56.94 -17.06
CA ILE A 58 55.03 -55.77 -17.42
C ILE A 58 54.94 -54.89 -16.17
N PRO A 59 55.51 -53.68 -16.17
CA PRO A 59 55.44 -52.80 -15.02
C PRO A 59 54.00 -52.43 -14.66
N GLU A 60 53.63 -52.55 -13.39
CA GLU A 60 52.34 -52.05 -12.92
C GLU A 60 52.37 -50.53 -12.72
N MET A 61 51.23 -49.88 -12.97
CA MET A 61 51.10 -48.45 -12.72
C MET A 61 50.85 -48.19 -11.23
N SER A 62 51.56 -47.24 -10.63
CA SER A 62 51.30 -46.80 -9.26
C SER A 62 49.93 -46.11 -9.13
N THR A 63 49.30 -46.26 -7.97
CA THR A 63 48.04 -45.58 -7.62
C THR A 63 48.20 -44.06 -7.73
N LEU A 64 47.14 -43.36 -8.13
CA LEU A 64 47.15 -41.91 -8.21
C LEU A 64 47.22 -41.31 -6.79
N GLU A 65 48.21 -40.44 -6.55
CA GLU A 65 48.35 -39.75 -5.26
C GLU A 65 47.44 -38.52 -5.20
N HIS A 66 46.37 -38.61 -4.41
CA HIS A 66 45.36 -37.55 -4.33
C HIS A 66 45.80 -36.34 -3.47
N GLU A 67 46.63 -36.55 -2.44
CA GLU A 67 47.11 -35.49 -1.52
C GLU A 67 47.93 -34.41 -2.25
N GLY A 68 48.67 -34.80 -3.30
CA GLY A 68 49.43 -33.87 -4.14
C GLY A 68 48.58 -32.82 -4.85
N PHE A 69 47.30 -33.12 -5.16
CA PHE A 69 46.37 -32.14 -5.74
C PHE A 69 45.87 -31.12 -4.74
N GLU A 70 45.75 -31.48 -3.47
CA GLU A 70 45.29 -30.57 -2.41
C GLU A 70 46.38 -29.60 -1.99
N THR A 71 47.64 -30.07 -1.97
CA THR A 71 48.80 -29.29 -1.55
C THR A 71 49.49 -28.55 -2.69
N GLY A 72 49.05 -28.74 -3.94
CA GLY A 72 49.64 -28.14 -5.14
C GLY A 72 51.04 -28.68 -5.49
N LYS A 73 51.40 -29.88 -5.01
CA LYS A 73 52.73 -30.50 -5.16
C LYS A 73 52.70 -31.82 -5.93
N PHE A 74 51.68 -32.02 -6.76
CA PHE A 74 51.51 -33.25 -7.54
C PHE A 74 52.72 -33.55 -8.44
N LYS A 75 53.23 -34.79 -8.37
CA LYS A 75 54.25 -35.34 -9.26
C LYS A 75 53.83 -36.75 -9.67
N SER A 76 53.95 -37.07 -10.95
CA SER A 76 53.77 -38.43 -11.46
C SER A 76 55.01 -38.89 -12.21
N ALA A 77 55.34 -40.17 -12.07
CA ALA A 77 56.29 -40.86 -12.91
C ALA A 77 55.58 -42.11 -13.45
N GLU A 78 55.59 -42.27 -14.76
CA GLU A 78 54.99 -43.42 -15.43
C GLU A 78 56.04 -44.51 -15.66
N PRO A 79 55.67 -45.80 -15.55
CA PRO A 79 56.57 -46.88 -15.91
C PRO A 79 57.00 -46.82 -17.38
N GLN A 80 58.18 -47.36 -17.66
CA GLN A 80 58.71 -47.47 -19.02
C GLN A 80 59.14 -48.91 -19.31
N VAL A 81 58.79 -49.38 -20.49
CA VAL A 81 59.28 -50.63 -21.09
C VAL A 81 60.34 -50.25 -22.11
N ASP A 82 61.57 -50.68 -21.87
CA ASP A 82 62.70 -50.37 -22.74
C ASP A 82 62.65 -51.18 -24.04
N PRO A 83 62.89 -50.56 -25.21
CA PRO A 83 62.97 -51.28 -26.47
C PRO A 83 64.25 -52.13 -26.54
N ARG A 84 64.14 -53.29 -27.19
CA ARG A 84 65.29 -54.13 -27.53
C ARG A 84 66.19 -53.45 -28.55
N GLN A 85 67.50 -53.65 -28.41
CA GLN A 85 68.47 -53.25 -29.43
C GLN A 85 68.41 -54.21 -30.62
N LEU A 86 68.13 -53.69 -31.82
CA LEU A 86 68.05 -54.48 -33.05
C LEU A 86 69.44 -54.57 -33.70
N SER A 87 69.94 -55.79 -33.93
CA SER A 87 71.18 -56.04 -34.69
C SER A 87 70.85 -56.39 -36.14
N ILE A 88 71.08 -55.46 -37.06
CA ILE A 88 70.76 -55.66 -38.48
C ILE A 88 71.96 -56.30 -39.17
N ASP A 89 71.80 -57.52 -39.67
CA ASP A 89 72.80 -58.21 -40.48
C ASP A 89 72.70 -57.77 -41.96
N ILE A 90 73.81 -57.25 -42.49
CA ILE A 90 73.93 -56.78 -43.88
C ILE A 90 75.21 -57.40 -44.47
N ALA A 91 75.08 -58.06 -45.62
CA ALA A 91 76.21 -58.67 -46.31
C ALA A 91 77.25 -57.60 -46.73
N GLN A 92 78.54 -57.91 -46.53
CA GLN A 92 79.65 -57.01 -46.86
C GLN A 92 80.00 -57.00 -48.36
N SER A 93 79.70 -58.06 -49.09
CA SER A 93 79.95 -58.20 -50.53
C SER A 93 78.63 -58.22 -51.31
N LEU A 94 78.44 -57.28 -52.22
CA LEU A 94 77.23 -57.12 -53.04
C LEU A 94 77.44 -57.53 -54.52
N GLU A 95 78.55 -58.18 -54.84
CA GLU A 95 78.93 -58.53 -56.21
C GLU A 95 77.92 -59.48 -56.86
N ASP A 96 77.44 -60.50 -56.12
CA ASP A 96 76.46 -61.50 -56.59
C ASP A 96 75.00 -61.01 -56.54
N SER A 97 74.80 -59.75 -56.13
CA SER A 97 73.52 -59.19 -55.67
C SER A 97 72.89 -58.16 -56.63
N GLN A 98 73.60 -57.79 -57.69
CA GLN A 98 73.23 -56.67 -58.58
C GLN A 98 72.98 -55.34 -57.83
N GLY A 99 73.70 -55.13 -56.70
CA GLY A 99 73.64 -53.89 -55.92
C GLY A 99 72.44 -53.76 -54.96
N LYS A 100 71.73 -54.85 -54.65
CA LYS A 100 70.63 -54.87 -53.68
C LYS A 100 71.13 -55.23 -52.28
N ILE A 101 70.71 -54.46 -51.27
CA ILE A 101 71.01 -54.74 -49.86
C ILE A 101 70.34 -56.06 -49.47
N MET A 102 71.12 -56.99 -48.91
CA MET A 102 70.67 -58.30 -48.48
C MET A 102 71.44 -58.75 -47.24
N SER A 103 70.90 -59.71 -46.51
CA SER A 103 71.55 -60.35 -45.35
C SER A 103 72.72 -61.22 -45.80
N SER A 104 73.62 -61.55 -44.85
CA SER A 104 74.76 -62.43 -45.13
C SER A 104 74.31 -63.82 -45.64
N PHE A 105 73.17 -64.32 -45.15
CA PHE A 105 72.59 -65.60 -45.56
C PHE A 105 71.94 -65.56 -46.95
N GLU A 106 71.27 -64.47 -47.33
CA GLU A 106 70.74 -64.29 -48.69
C GLU A 106 71.87 -64.21 -49.72
N ALA A 107 73.00 -63.57 -49.36
CA ALA A 107 74.19 -63.55 -50.21
C ALA A 107 74.80 -64.96 -50.36
N GLN A 108 74.84 -65.75 -49.27
CA GLN A 108 75.31 -67.13 -49.31
C GLN A 108 74.40 -68.04 -50.16
N GLU A 109 73.07 -67.83 -50.11
CA GLU A 109 72.11 -68.53 -50.97
C GLU A 109 72.42 -68.29 -52.45
N LEU A 110 72.52 -67.01 -52.87
CA LEU A 110 72.78 -66.67 -54.27
C LEU A 110 74.10 -67.24 -54.77
N LYS A 111 75.15 -67.18 -53.96
CA LYS A 111 76.44 -67.75 -54.28
C LYS A 111 76.36 -69.27 -54.47
N LYS A 112 75.68 -69.98 -53.58
CA LYS A 112 75.52 -71.44 -53.66
C LYS A 112 74.62 -71.88 -54.82
N LEU A 113 73.60 -71.09 -55.17
CA LEU A 113 72.80 -71.32 -56.37
C LEU A 113 73.63 -71.16 -57.65
N ALA A 114 74.54 -70.18 -57.71
CA ALA A 114 75.46 -70.02 -58.82
C ALA A 114 76.42 -71.22 -58.95
N GLU A 115 77.04 -71.66 -57.84
CA GLU A 115 77.90 -72.85 -57.79
C GLU A 115 77.15 -74.14 -58.21
N ALA A 116 75.88 -74.29 -57.79
CA ALA A 116 75.02 -75.40 -58.19
C ALA A 116 74.69 -75.39 -59.69
N HIS A 117 74.38 -74.21 -60.24
CA HIS A 117 74.10 -74.04 -61.67
C HIS A 117 75.33 -74.42 -62.53
N ASP A 118 76.52 -73.97 -62.15
CA ASP A 118 77.76 -74.26 -62.88
C ASP A 118 78.14 -75.75 -62.83
N SER A 119 77.94 -76.39 -61.66
CA SER A 119 78.17 -77.83 -61.46
C SER A 119 77.15 -78.68 -62.24
N HIS A 120 75.87 -78.28 -62.29
CA HIS A 120 74.88 -78.92 -63.17
C HIS A 120 75.22 -78.74 -64.66
N GLY A 121 75.68 -77.57 -65.06
CA GLY A 121 76.08 -77.29 -66.44
C GLY A 121 77.26 -78.16 -66.91
N THR A 122 78.27 -78.32 -66.05
CA THR A 122 79.42 -79.21 -66.31
C THR A 122 79.01 -80.68 -66.30
N ALA A 123 78.18 -81.12 -65.34
CA ALA A 123 77.62 -82.48 -65.34
C ALA A 123 76.86 -82.80 -66.65
N SER A 124 75.99 -81.89 -67.10
CA SER A 124 75.24 -82.05 -68.35
C SER A 124 76.16 -82.18 -69.57
N THR A 125 77.29 -81.45 -69.57
CA THR A 125 78.28 -81.53 -70.64
C THR A 125 78.95 -82.91 -70.66
N TYR A 126 79.35 -83.44 -69.51
CA TYR A 126 79.92 -84.79 -69.41
C TYR A 126 78.91 -85.90 -69.74
N GLU A 127 77.62 -85.75 -69.41
CA GLU A 127 76.58 -86.68 -69.86
C GLU A 127 76.42 -86.70 -71.38
N LYS A 128 76.47 -85.52 -72.02
CA LYS A 128 76.41 -85.43 -73.49
C LYS A 128 77.62 -86.13 -74.13
N ILE A 129 78.82 -85.94 -73.58
CA ILE A 129 80.03 -86.64 -74.04
C ILE A 129 79.91 -88.15 -73.81
N GLY A 130 79.46 -88.57 -72.63
CA GLY A 130 79.22 -89.98 -72.30
C GLY A 130 78.20 -90.63 -73.24
N GLY A 131 77.10 -89.94 -73.55
CA GLY A 131 76.09 -90.38 -74.51
C GLY A 131 76.64 -90.54 -75.93
N ALA A 132 77.55 -89.66 -76.36
CA ALA A 132 78.23 -89.80 -77.65
C ALA A 132 79.21 -90.99 -77.67
N MET A 133 79.95 -91.24 -76.57
CA MET A 133 80.89 -92.36 -76.47
C MET A 133 80.19 -93.73 -76.44
N ALA A 134 78.94 -93.79 -75.97
CA ALA A 134 78.12 -95.01 -75.99
C ALA A 134 77.81 -95.51 -77.42
N LEU A 135 77.98 -94.68 -78.46
CA LEU A 135 77.80 -95.07 -79.86
C LEU A 135 78.97 -95.92 -80.42
N ILE A 136 80.09 -96.01 -79.69
CA ILE A 136 81.24 -96.84 -80.09
C ILE A 136 80.96 -98.32 -79.70
N PRO A 137 80.96 -99.28 -80.64
CA PRO A 137 80.64 -100.67 -80.34
C PRO A 137 81.69 -101.33 -79.43
N SER A 138 81.27 -102.28 -78.59
CA SER A 138 82.17 -102.96 -77.66
C SER A 138 82.90 -104.13 -78.31
N PHE A 139 84.23 -104.15 -78.18
CA PHE A 139 85.07 -105.23 -78.69
C PHE A 139 85.28 -106.28 -77.60
N THR A 140 84.85 -107.52 -77.85
CA THR A 140 85.08 -108.67 -76.97
C THR A 140 85.96 -109.69 -77.66
N ALA A 141 87.12 -110.00 -77.07
CA ALA A 141 87.97 -111.10 -77.52
C ALA A 141 87.62 -112.35 -76.70
N LYS A 142 87.22 -113.42 -77.38
CA LYS A 142 86.97 -114.74 -76.77
C LYS A 142 88.10 -115.67 -77.19
N PHE A 143 88.70 -116.43 -76.28
CA PHE A 143 89.76 -117.39 -76.59
C PHE A 143 89.39 -118.78 -76.08
N GLN A 144 89.43 -119.77 -76.97
CA GLN A 144 89.05 -121.16 -76.70
C GLN A 144 90.00 -122.15 -77.40
N PRO A 145 91.05 -122.68 -76.75
CA PRO A 145 91.68 -123.92 -77.15
C PRO A 145 91.20 -125.07 -76.24
N PHE A 146 90.57 -126.09 -76.82
CA PHE A 146 90.11 -127.33 -76.18
C PHE A 146 88.90 -127.25 -75.23
N GLY A 147 87.84 -126.55 -75.64
CA GLY A 147 86.48 -126.88 -75.19
C GLY A 147 85.93 -126.20 -73.94
N ALA A 148 86.64 -125.25 -73.31
CA ALA A 148 86.06 -124.31 -72.36
C ALA A 148 86.83 -122.97 -72.41
N GLY A 149 86.16 -121.84 -72.62
CA GLY A 149 86.85 -120.54 -72.67
C GLY A 149 85.99 -119.35 -72.28
N GLY A 150 86.66 -118.31 -71.79
CA GLY A 150 86.12 -117.03 -71.36
C GLY A 150 86.49 -115.88 -72.29
N SER A 151 85.95 -114.69 -72.02
CA SER A 151 86.12 -113.49 -72.84
C SER A 151 86.35 -112.22 -72.02
N ILE A 152 87.23 -111.34 -72.50
CA ILE A 152 87.46 -109.99 -71.97
C ILE A 152 87.05 -108.99 -73.06
N GLY A 153 86.34 -107.92 -72.69
CA GLY A 153 85.92 -106.88 -73.63
C GLY A 153 86.00 -105.46 -73.09
N PHE A 154 86.38 -104.53 -73.97
CA PHE A 154 86.43 -103.09 -73.72
C PHE A 154 85.75 -102.36 -74.89
N GLY A 155 84.98 -101.31 -74.60
CA GLY A 155 84.06 -100.72 -75.59
C GLY A 155 83.48 -99.37 -75.18
N GLY A 156 82.68 -98.78 -76.06
CA GLY A 156 82.02 -97.49 -75.82
C GLY A 156 81.11 -97.47 -74.59
N SER A 157 80.54 -98.61 -74.19
CA SER A 157 79.79 -98.74 -72.94
C SER A 157 80.64 -98.47 -71.68
N ASN A 158 81.92 -98.87 -71.68
CA ASN A 158 82.82 -98.62 -70.54
C ASN A 158 83.27 -97.15 -70.49
N LEU A 159 83.47 -96.52 -71.65
CA LEU A 159 83.80 -95.09 -71.76
C LEU A 159 82.61 -94.20 -71.37
N ALA A 160 81.39 -94.54 -71.82
CA ALA A 160 80.17 -93.87 -71.41
C ALA A 160 79.96 -93.96 -69.89
N ALA A 161 80.17 -95.13 -69.30
CA ALA A 161 80.08 -95.31 -67.85
C ALA A 161 81.08 -94.43 -67.07
N HIS A 162 82.30 -94.24 -67.57
CA HIS A 162 83.29 -93.35 -66.94
C HIS A 162 82.85 -91.88 -66.96
N PHE A 163 82.34 -91.38 -68.08
CA PHE A 163 81.84 -90.00 -68.16
C PHE A 163 80.53 -89.80 -67.39
N SER A 164 79.65 -90.80 -67.35
CA SER A 164 78.48 -90.80 -66.47
C SER A 164 78.87 -90.77 -64.98
N LEU A 165 79.96 -91.44 -64.59
CA LEU A 165 80.51 -91.36 -63.23
C LEU A 165 80.97 -89.93 -62.90
N ILE A 166 81.73 -89.28 -63.78
CA ILE A 166 82.18 -87.89 -63.59
C ILE A 166 80.98 -86.93 -63.53
N ALA A 167 79.99 -87.12 -64.41
CA ALA A 167 78.76 -86.35 -64.34
C ALA A 167 77.97 -86.59 -63.04
N SER A 168 77.99 -87.82 -62.50
CA SER A 168 77.34 -88.12 -61.22
C SER A 168 78.01 -87.44 -60.03
N PHE A 169 79.35 -87.29 -60.04
CA PHE A 169 80.07 -86.48 -59.05
C PHE A 169 79.65 -85.01 -59.14
N HIS A 170 79.66 -84.42 -60.35
CA HIS A 170 79.23 -83.02 -60.51
C HIS A 170 77.74 -82.79 -60.23
N LYS A 171 76.87 -83.79 -60.45
CA LYS A 171 75.48 -83.75 -59.98
C LYS A 171 75.40 -83.77 -58.45
N SER A 172 76.20 -84.61 -57.80
CA SER A 172 76.29 -84.64 -56.33
C SER A 172 76.76 -83.30 -55.77
N ASP A 173 77.79 -82.69 -56.36
CA ASP A 173 78.28 -81.35 -55.94
C ASP A 173 77.20 -80.28 -56.15
N ALA A 174 76.43 -80.36 -57.24
CA ALA A 174 75.32 -79.45 -57.51
C ALA A 174 74.16 -79.63 -56.52
N ASP A 175 73.83 -80.88 -56.16
CA ASP A 175 72.81 -81.20 -55.16
C ASP A 175 73.22 -80.72 -53.75
N ASP A 176 74.50 -80.87 -53.38
CA ASP A 176 75.06 -80.35 -52.13
C ASP A 176 75.03 -78.82 -52.09
N ALA A 177 75.40 -78.16 -53.19
CA ALA A 177 75.30 -76.70 -53.31
C ALA A 177 73.84 -76.21 -53.24
N ASN A 178 72.89 -76.91 -53.89
CA ASN A 178 71.45 -76.63 -53.78
C ASN A 178 70.91 -76.84 -52.36
N TYR A 179 71.41 -77.85 -51.64
CA TYR A 179 71.06 -78.08 -50.23
C TYR A 179 71.53 -76.93 -49.35
N GLU A 180 72.79 -76.50 -49.48
CA GLU A 180 73.34 -75.37 -48.71
C GLU A 180 72.67 -74.04 -49.10
N ALA A 181 72.32 -73.83 -50.38
CA ALA A 181 71.51 -72.69 -50.81
C ALA A 181 70.12 -72.68 -50.14
N SER A 182 69.41 -73.81 -50.19
CA SER A 182 68.09 -73.96 -49.56
C SER A 182 68.14 -73.78 -48.04
N LYS A 183 69.24 -74.21 -47.41
CA LYS A 183 69.51 -74.02 -45.98
C LYS A 183 69.79 -72.55 -45.66
N ALA A 184 70.62 -71.87 -46.44
CA ALA A 184 70.88 -70.44 -46.30
C ALA A 184 69.59 -69.62 -46.47
N ALA A 185 68.76 -69.92 -47.47
CA ALA A 185 67.45 -69.32 -47.67
C ALA A 185 66.52 -69.48 -46.45
N LYS A 186 66.48 -70.69 -45.87
CA LYS A 186 65.70 -70.97 -44.66
C LYS A 186 66.20 -70.17 -43.45
N ILE A 187 67.52 -70.08 -43.25
CA ILE A 187 68.12 -69.32 -42.15
C ILE A 187 67.85 -67.82 -42.36
N ALA A 188 68.00 -67.29 -43.57
CA ALA A 188 67.67 -65.91 -43.89
C ALA A 188 66.20 -65.57 -43.57
N ALA A 189 65.27 -66.42 -43.99
CA ALA A 189 63.84 -66.25 -43.71
C ALA A 189 63.54 -66.28 -42.20
N MET A 190 64.23 -67.14 -41.44
CA MET A 190 64.11 -67.18 -39.97
C MET A 190 64.69 -65.93 -39.32
N ALA A 191 65.87 -65.48 -39.75
CA ALA A 191 66.52 -64.27 -39.23
C ALA A 191 65.71 -63.00 -39.50
N ARG A 192 65.13 -62.85 -40.70
CA ARG A 192 64.22 -61.73 -41.02
C ARG A 192 62.96 -61.77 -40.18
N ARG A 193 62.37 -62.96 -40.01
CA ARG A 193 61.20 -63.14 -39.14
C ARG A 193 61.51 -62.79 -37.68
N GLU A 194 62.69 -63.18 -37.19
CA GLU A 194 63.14 -62.82 -35.84
C GLU A 194 63.27 -61.30 -35.70
N LEU A 195 63.90 -60.62 -36.67
CA LEU A 195 64.01 -59.15 -36.69
C LEU A 195 62.64 -58.48 -36.72
N ASP A 196 61.69 -58.98 -37.52
CA ASP A 196 60.32 -58.46 -37.59
C ASP A 196 59.61 -58.62 -36.23
N TRP A 197 59.77 -59.77 -35.56
CA TRP A 197 59.23 -59.98 -34.21
C TRP A 197 59.87 -59.06 -33.18
N GLN A 198 61.19 -58.87 -33.22
CA GLN A 198 61.88 -57.91 -32.34
C GLN A 198 61.38 -56.48 -32.57
N TYR A 199 61.19 -56.08 -33.83
CA TYR A 199 60.65 -54.77 -34.18
C TYR A 199 59.20 -54.60 -33.68
N HIS A 200 58.33 -55.59 -33.92
CA HIS A 200 56.95 -55.54 -33.45
C HIS A 200 56.83 -55.58 -31.92
N SER A 201 57.73 -56.27 -31.22
CA SER A 201 57.86 -56.19 -29.76
C SER A 201 58.19 -54.75 -29.32
N ASN A 202 59.16 -54.10 -29.97
CA ASN A 202 59.53 -52.71 -29.66
C ASN A 202 58.39 -51.72 -29.93
N VAL A 203 57.63 -51.90 -31.02
CA VAL A 203 56.44 -51.08 -31.30
C VAL A 203 55.41 -51.27 -30.20
N ALA A 204 55.13 -52.51 -29.78
CA ALA A 204 54.20 -52.78 -28.68
C ALA A 204 54.69 -52.17 -27.35
N ALA A 205 55.99 -52.22 -27.04
CA ALA A 205 56.57 -51.54 -25.88
C ALA A 205 56.40 -50.00 -25.96
N GLY A 206 56.60 -49.40 -27.14
CA GLY A 206 56.34 -47.99 -27.38
C GLY A 206 54.86 -47.61 -27.19
N GLU A 207 53.95 -48.43 -27.70
CA GLU A 207 52.50 -48.28 -27.51
C GLU A 207 52.11 -48.38 -26.02
N MET A 208 52.71 -49.31 -25.27
CA MET A 208 52.52 -49.41 -23.83
C MET A 208 53.00 -48.14 -23.10
N ASN A 209 54.19 -47.64 -23.42
CA ASN A 209 54.73 -46.40 -22.83
C ASN A 209 53.82 -45.19 -23.08
N GLN A 210 53.25 -45.09 -24.29
CA GLN A 210 52.26 -44.07 -24.60
C GLN A 210 50.95 -44.28 -23.81
N ALA A 211 50.47 -45.53 -23.75
CA ALA A 211 49.26 -45.87 -23.03
C ALA A 211 49.37 -45.63 -21.51
N TYR A 212 50.52 -45.86 -20.89
CA TYR A 212 50.76 -45.50 -19.48
C TYR A 212 50.59 -43.99 -19.25
N LYS A 213 51.14 -43.14 -20.12
CA LYS A 213 50.96 -41.69 -20.03
C LYS A 213 49.52 -41.25 -20.24
N GLN A 214 48.85 -41.84 -21.23
CA GLN A 214 47.42 -41.56 -21.49
C GLN A 214 46.54 -42.00 -20.32
N LEU A 215 46.84 -43.16 -19.71
CA LEU A 215 46.11 -43.69 -18.57
C LEU A 215 46.31 -42.79 -17.35
N ARG A 216 47.53 -42.33 -17.07
CA ARG A 216 47.76 -41.34 -16.00
C ARG A 216 46.97 -40.05 -16.26
N ALA A 217 46.99 -39.54 -17.48
CA ALA A 217 46.21 -38.35 -17.84
C ALA A 217 44.69 -38.56 -17.67
N ALA A 218 44.18 -39.74 -18.01
CA ALA A 218 42.77 -40.10 -17.80
C ALA A 218 42.41 -40.18 -16.31
N GLN A 219 43.27 -40.78 -15.47
CA GLN A 219 43.10 -40.81 -14.02
C GLN A 219 43.08 -39.40 -13.40
N ILE A 220 43.97 -38.51 -13.87
CA ILE A 220 43.98 -37.10 -13.43
C ILE A 220 42.66 -36.42 -13.81
N ARG A 221 42.15 -36.65 -15.03
CA ARG A 221 40.87 -36.07 -15.49
C ARG A 221 39.68 -36.61 -14.69
N GLU A 222 39.68 -37.90 -14.36
CA GLU A 222 38.68 -38.50 -13.47
C GLU A 222 38.69 -37.80 -12.10
N ALA A 223 39.87 -37.62 -11.49
CA ALA A 223 40.01 -36.94 -10.20
C ALA A 223 39.55 -35.46 -10.25
N ILE A 224 39.85 -34.74 -11.34
CA ILE A 224 39.39 -33.36 -11.55
C ILE A 224 37.86 -33.30 -11.60
N THR A 225 37.23 -34.13 -12.45
CA THR A 225 35.77 -34.12 -12.63
C THR A 225 35.03 -34.57 -11.37
N GLN A 226 35.57 -35.53 -10.61
CA GLN A 226 35.03 -35.92 -9.31
C GLN A 226 35.05 -34.74 -8.33
N ARG A 227 36.17 -34.00 -8.28
CA ARG A 227 36.31 -32.83 -7.39
C ARG A 227 35.44 -31.66 -7.84
N GLU A 228 35.28 -31.43 -9.14
CA GLU A 228 34.34 -30.45 -9.68
C GLU A 228 32.90 -30.75 -9.26
N TRP A 229 32.49 -32.02 -9.32
CA TRP A 229 31.18 -32.44 -8.84
C TRP A 229 31.02 -32.25 -7.33
N ALA A 230 32.01 -32.63 -6.52
CA ALA A 230 32.00 -32.40 -5.08
C ALA A 230 31.93 -30.89 -4.72
N ASN A 231 32.66 -30.05 -5.44
CA ASN A 231 32.59 -28.60 -5.29
C ASN A 231 31.21 -28.05 -5.66
N HIS A 232 30.60 -28.57 -6.73
CA HIS A 232 29.25 -28.20 -7.16
C HIS A 232 28.20 -28.57 -6.08
N GLN A 233 28.32 -29.73 -5.46
CA GLN A 233 27.50 -30.14 -4.31
C GLN A 233 27.65 -29.16 -3.14
N LYS A 234 28.87 -28.72 -2.82
CA LYS A 234 29.08 -27.67 -1.80
C LYS A 234 28.45 -26.33 -2.17
N GLN A 235 28.48 -25.93 -3.44
CA GLN A 235 27.77 -24.73 -3.89
C GLN A 235 26.25 -24.85 -3.71
N MET A 236 25.68 -26.03 -3.98
CA MET A 236 24.27 -26.30 -3.73
C MET A 236 23.93 -26.23 -2.23
N GLU A 237 24.73 -26.84 -1.37
CA GLU A 237 24.57 -26.76 0.10
C GLU A 237 24.57 -25.30 0.58
N HIS A 238 25.52 -24.48 0.09
CA HIS A 238 25.59 -23.06 0.43
C HIS A 238 24.37 -22.28 -0.08
N ALA A 239 23.94 -22.52 -1.33
CA ALA A 239 22.77 -21.86 -1.91
C ALA A 239 21.48 -22.22 -1.15
N GLU A 240 21.34 -23.48 -0.72
CA GLU A 240 20.24 -23.92 0.12
C GLU A 240 20.28 -23.26 1.52
N ALA A 241 21.45 -23.17 2.14
CA ALA A 241 21.62 -22.47 3.41
C ALA A 241 21.22 -20.99 3.32
N ILE A 242 21.57 -20.30 2.23
CA ILE A 242 21.14 -18.92 1.97
C ILE A 242 19.62 -18.84 1.78
N GLU A 243 19.01 -19.74 1.00
CA GLU A 243 17.55 -19.76 0.84
C GLU A 243 16.85 -19.99 2.18
N LYS A 244 17.30 -20.96 2.97
CA LYS A 244 16.79 -21.24 4.32
C LYS A 244 16.93 -20.00 5.21
N PHE A 245 18.10 -19.36 5.26
CA PHE A 245 18.29 -18.13 6.05
C PHE A 245 17.32 -17.01 5.64
N LEU A 246 16.99 -16.87 4.35
CA LEU A 246 16.08 -15.84 3.86
C LEU A 246 14.58 -16.18 4.03
N THR A 247 14.23 -17.45 4.19
CA THR A 247 12.84 -17.93 4.15
C THR A 247 12.34 -18.55 5.46
N ASP A 248 13.23 -19.13 6.25
CA ASP A 248 12.92 -19.80 7.51
C ASP A 248 12.36 -18.81 8.53
N GLU A 249 11.24 -19.18 9.15
CA GLU A 249 10.51 -18.34 10.09
C GLU A 249 11.12 -18.32 11.50
N ARG A 250 11.82 -19.38 11.89
CA ARG A 250 12.28 -19.63 13.25
C ARG A 250 13.77 -19.35 13.43
N ALA A 251 14.59 -19.78 12.47
CA ALA A 251 16.06 -19.70 12.54
C ALA A 251 16.67 -18.73 11.52
N GLY A 252 15.87 -18.19 10.60
CA GLY A 252 16.32 -17.27 9.55
C GLY A 252 16.33 -15.80 9.96
N LYS A 253 16.51 -14.94 8.96
CA LYS A 253 16.49 -13.48 9.10
C LYS A 253 15.11 -12.97 9.53
N THR A 254 15.08 -12.09 10.53
CA THR A 254 13.83 -11.47 11.01
C THR A 254 13.20 -10.50 9.99
N SER A 255 14.00 -9.69 9.28
CA SER A 255 13.50 -8.67 8.33
C SER A 255 13.12 -9.29 6.97
N ARG A 256 12.13 -10.18 6.99
CA ARG A 256 11.66 -10.97 5.84
C ARG A 256 10.38 -10.41 5.24
N LYS A 257 9.97 -10.95 4.09
CA LYS A 257 8.76 -10.52 3.36
C LYS A 257 7.50 -10.56 4.23
N SER A 258 7.31 -11.59 5.05
CA SER A 258 6.13 -11.72 5.91
C SER A 258 6.05 -10.62 6.96
N LEU A 259 7.18 -10.26 7.61
CA LEU A 259 7.24 -9.12 8.53
C LEU A 259 6.84 -7.83 7.83
N TYR A 260 7.42 -7.52 6.66
CA TYR A 260 7.06 -6.30 5.92
C TYR A 260 5.61 -6.32 5.39
N THR A 261 5.08 -7.49 5.07
CA THR A 261 3.67 -7.64 4.66
C THR A 261 2.74 -7.36 5.83
N TRP A 262 3.06 -7.88 7.02
CA TRP A 262 2.34 -7.59 8.26
C TRP A 262 2.46 -6.11 8.61
N LEU A 263 3.68 -5.55 8.65
CA LEU A 263 3.91 -4.12 8.91
C LEU A 263 3.12 -3.25 7.94
N ARG A 264 3.13 -3.55 6.63
CA ARG A 264 2.35 -2.81 5.63
C ARG A 264 0.85 -2.88 5.90
N ARG A 265 0.33 -4.03 6.30
CA ARG A 265 -1.09 -4.20 6.64
C ARG A 265 -1.47 -3.37 7.87
N GLU A 266 -0.70 -3.50 8.95
CA GLU A 266 -0.95 -2.77 10.20
C GLU A 266 -0.80 -1.25 10.01
N THR A 267 0.29 -0.80 9.38
CA THR A 267 0.50 0.63 9.12
C THR A 267 -0.57 1.21 8.21
N ARG A 268 -1.02 0.48 7.18
CA ARG A 268 -2.12 0.95 6.32
C ARG A 268 -3.44 1.07 7.10
N GLY A 269 -3.74 0.11 7.97
CA GLY A 269 -4.94 0.15 8.82
C GLY A 269 -4.91 1.34 9.77
N LEU A 270 -3.79 1.51 10.49
CA LEU A 270 -3.59 2.62 11.41
C LEU A 270 -3.63 3.98 10.69
N TYR A 271 -2.99 4.09 9.53
CA TYR A 271 -2.98 5.31 8.72
C TYR A 271 -4.39 5.76 8.35
N GLY A 272 -5.25 4.82 7.91
CA GLY A 272 -6.65 5.12 7.58
C GLY A 272 -7.42 5.68 8.77
N GLN A 273 -7.34 4.99 9.92
CA GLN A 273 -8.05 5.39 11.14
C GLN A 273 -7.60 6.76 11.66
N VAL A 274 -6.28 7.02 11.68
CA VAL A 274 -5.74 8.32 12.12
C VAL A 274 -6.18 9.44 11.17
N PHE A 275 -6.22 9.16 9.86
CA PHE A 275 -6.71 10.13 8.90
C PHE A 275 -8.18 10.46 9.11
N ASP A 276 -9.04 9.47 9.37
CA ASP A 276 -10.47 9.70 9.62
C ASP A 276 -10.68 10.61 10.84
N VAL A 277 -9.94 10.36 11.93
CA VAL A 277 -9.95 11.23 13.12
C VAL A 277 -9.50 12.66 12.77
N ALA A 278 -8.43 12.81 11.99
CA ALA A 278 -7.94 14.12 11.57
C ALA A 278 -8.96 14.86 10.68
N HIS A 279 -9.62 14.14 9.77
CA HIS A 279 -10.65 14.69 8.90
C HIS A 279 -11.88 15.12 9.68
N ASP A 280 -12.33 14.34 10.68
CA ASP A 280 -13.45 14.70 11.55
C ASP A 280 -13.16 15.98 12.36
N ILE A 281 -11.94 16.13 12.88
CA ILE A 281 -11.52 17.35 13.57
C ILE A 281 -11.51 18.54 12.60
N ALA A 282 -10.98 18.37 11.39
CA ALA A 282 -11.00 19.40 10.36
C ALA A 282 -12.46 19.81 10.01
N ARG A 283 -13.37 18.85 9.90
CA ARG A 283 -14.81 19.11 9.67
C ARG A 283 -15.47 19.86 10.82
N LYS A 284 -15.07 19.62 12.07
CA LYS A 284 -15.51 20.45 13.22
C LYS A 284 -15.01 21.87 13.09
N ALA A 285 -13.76 22.08 12.69
CA ALA A 285 -13.21 23.42 12.46
C ALA A 285 -13.93 24.15 11.31
N GLU A 286 -14.26 23.45 10.22
CA GLU A 286 -15.05 24.01 9.12
C GLU A 286 -16.45 24.43 9.57
N ARG A 287 -17.15 23.60 10.36
CA ARG A 287 -18.45 23.94 10.94
C ARG A 287 -18.37 25.14 11.89
N ALA A 288 -17.31 25.23 12.70
CA ALA A 288 -17.08 26.37 13.57
C ALA A 288 -16.89 27.66 12.75
N LEU A 289 -16.09 27.61 11.68
CA LEU A 289 -15.93 28.73 10.75
C LEU A 289 -17.25 29.13 10.10
N GLN A 290 -18.02 28.18 9.60
CA GLN A 290 -19.32 28.42 8.98
C GLN A 290 -20.29 29.07 9.98
N HIS A 291 -20.29 28.61 11.23
CA HIS A 291 -21.08 29.19 12.31
C HIS A 291 -20.61 30.62 12.62
N GLU A 292 -19.33 30.86 12.84
CA GLU A 292 -18.81 32.18 13.21
C GLU A 292 -19.00 33.22 12.10
N LEU A 293 -18.73 32.88 10.84
CA LEU A 293 -18.95 33.77 9.71
C LEU A 293 -20.43 33.88 9.30
N GLY A 294 -21.26 32.93 9.77
CA GLY A 294 -22.68 32.76 9.47
C GLY A 294 -22.97 32.53 7.98
N ASP A 295 -22.14 31.71 7.34
CA ASP A 295 -22.29 31.29 5.94
C ASP A 295 -22.11 29.76 5.85
N PRO A 296 -23.20 28.98 5.81
CA PRO A 296 -23.14 27.51 5.80
C PRO A 296 -22.61 26.92 4.50
N ASN A 297 -22.55 27.71 3.43
CA ASN A 297 -22.12 27.23 2.11
C ASN A 297 -20.60 27.34 1.89
N ARG A 298 -19.87 27.94 2.84
CA ARG A 298 -18.41 28.03 2.78
C ARG A 298 -17.76 26.71 3.19
N THR A 299 -17.57 25.84 2.21
CA THR A 299 -16.87 24.57 2.36
C THR A 299 -15.49 24.62 1.69
N PHE A 300 -14.47 24.14 2.40
CA PHE A 300 -13.09 23.99 1.95
C PHE A 300 -12.70 22.52 1.87
N LEU A 301 -13.29 21.67 2.71
CA LEU A 301 -12.90 20.28 2.85
C LEU A 301 -13.62 19.38 1.84
N GLY A 302 -12.84 18.59 1.10
CA GLY A 302 -13.34 17.54 0.21
C GLY A 302 -13.55 16.19 0.90
N TYR A 303 -14.04 15.20 0.16
CA TYR A 303 -14.24 13.84 0.67
C TYR A 303 -13.22 12.82 0.11
N THR A 304 -12.48 13.19 -0.94
CA THR A 304 -11.66 12.25 -1.74
C THR A 304 -10.17 12.35 -1.45
N TYR A 305 -9.78 12.67 -0.22
CA TYR A 305 -8.37 12.84 0.16
C TYR A 305 -7.54 11.55 0.04
N GLN A 306 -8.13 10.42 0.44
CA GLN A 306 -7.49 9.11 0.39
C GLN A 306 -7.60 8.42 -0.99
N ALA A 307 -8.22 9.07 -1.98
CA ALA A 307 -8.33 8.50 -3.32
C ALA A 307 -6.95 8.38 -3.98
N GLY A 308 -6.61 7.18 -4.47
CA GLY A 308 -5.34 6.89 -5.16
C GLY A 308 -4.44 5.89 -4.44
N SER A 309 -3.12 6.03 -4.60
CA SER A 309 -2.07 5.10 -4.18
C SER A 309 -2.03 4.86 -2.65
N GLN A 310 -2.93 4.01 -2.14
CA GLN A 310 -3.05 3.64 -0.72
C GLN A 310 -3.25 4.84 0.23
N GLY A 311 -3.85 5.93 -0.26
CA GLY A 311 -4.09 7.14 0.53
C GLY A 311 -2.84 7.96 0.86
N LEU A 312 -1.70 7.68 0.22
CA LEU A 312 -0.48 8.49 0.39
C LEU A 312 -0.76 9.94 -0.01
N LEU A 313 -0.14 10.87 0.73
CA LEU A 313 -0.32 12.33 0.60
C LEU A 313 -1.70 12.86 1.00
N ALA A 314 -2.57 12.05 1.61
CA ALA A 314 -3.88 12.52 2.07
C ALA A 314 -3.75 13.60 3.16
N GLY A 315 -2.79 13.44 4.08
CA GLY A 315 -2.53 14.41 5.15
C GLY A 315 -2.09 15.78 4.62
N GLU A 316 -1.21 15.80 3.63
CA GLU A 316 -0.68 17.03 3.01
C GLU A 316 -1.78 17.78 2.24
N LYS A 317 -2.67 17.05 1.55
CA LYS A 317 -3.84 17.65 0.89
C LYS A 317 -4.81 18.26 1.91
N LEU A 318 -5.13 17.51 2.97
CA LEU A 318 -6.00 17.99 4.05
C LEU A 318 -5.39 19.23 4.72
N TRP A 319 -4.09 19.22 4.99
CA TRP A 319 -3.39 20.35 5.58
C TRP A 319 -3.44 21.61 4.71
N LEU A 320 -3.28 21.46 3.39
CA LEU A 320 -3.39 22.58 2.46
C LEU A 320 -4.79 23.22 2.50
N ASP A 321 -5.85 22.41 2.52
CA ASP A 321 -7.22 22.92 2.57
C ASP A 321 -7.54 23.57 3.93
N ILE A 322 -7.00 23.04 5.04
CA ILE A 322 -7.06 23.71 6.34
C ILE A 322 -6.37 25.07 6.30
N LYS A 323 -5.21 25.18 5.62
CA LYS A 323 -4.52 26.47 5.48
C LYS A 323 -5.29 27.47 4.62
N ARG A 324 -5.98 27.01 3.57
CA ARG A 324 -6.90 27.84 2.78
C ARG A 324 -8.07 28.32 3.62
N MET A 325 -8.62 27.44 4.45
CA MET A 325 -9.71 27.76 5.38
C MET A 325 -9.26 28.81 6.41
N GLU A 326 -8.06 28.68 6.97
CA GLU A 326 -7.46 29.66 7.90
C GLU A 326 -7.28 31.03 7.25
N LEU A 327 -6.72 31.09 6.04
CA LEU A 327 -6.55 32.34 5.30
C LEU A 327 -7.89 33.01 5.02
N ALA A 328 -8.89 32.25 4.57
CA ALA A 328 -10.23 32.78 4.34
C ALA A 328 -10.85 33.33 5.63
N TYR A 329 -10.68 32.65 6.76
CA TYR A 329 -11.16 33.14 8.05
C TYR A 329 -10.54 34.50 8.41
N GLN A 330 -9.22 34.66 8.25
CA GLN A 330 -8.53 35.92 8.55
C GLN A 330 -9.00 37.08 7.67
N GLU A 331 -9.36 36.82 6.41
CA GLU A 331 -9.84 37.86 5.48
C GLU A 331 -11.30 38.29 5.73
N LEU A 332 -12.13 37.32 6.12
CA LEU A 332 -13.58 37.47 6.23
C LEU A 332 -14.03 37.84 7.64
N ASN A 333 -13.29 37.41 8.66
CA ASN A 333 -13.54 37.78 10.05
C ASN A 333 -13.16 39.24 10.27
N ARG A 334 -14.09 40.11 9.93
CA ARG A 334 -13.97 41.57 10.10
C ARG A 334 -14.86 42.00 11.26
N ARG A 335 -14.48 43.11 11.87
CA ARG A 335 -15.23 43.67 12.99
C ARG A 335 -16.61 44.14 12.52
N GLU A 336 -17.64 43.48 13.02
CA GLU A 336 -19.04 43.87 12.85
C GLU A 336 -19.40 44.98 13.86
N TYR A 337 -20.54 45.65 13.67
CA TYR A 337 -21.00 46.64 14.64
C TYR A 337 -21.47 45.93 15.90
N GLU A 338 -20.89 46.26 17.04
CA GLU A 338 -21.29 45.73 18.34
C GLU A 338 -22.33 46.67 18.97
N LEU A 339 -23.54 46.17 19.23
CA LEU A 339 -24.65 46.92 19.81
C LEU A 339 -25.15 46.26 21.09
N THR A 340 -25.70 47.07 21.99
CA THR A 340 -26.40 46.61 23.19
C THR A 340 -27.82 47.15 23.17
N LYS A 341 -28.81 46.28 23.33
CA LYS A 341 -30.22 46.65 23.44
C LYS A 341 -30.82 46.04 24.69
N HIS A 342 -31.57 46.86 25.41
CA HIS A 342 -32.32 46.43 26.59
C HIS A 342 -33.79 46.34 26.18
N VAL A 343 -34.36 45.16 26.30
CA VAL A 343 -35.73 44.87 25.90
C VAL A 343 -36.55 44.65 27.16
N SER A 344 -37.44 45.60 27.45
CA SER A 344 -38.42 45.52 28.51
C SER A 344 -39.62 44.71 28.04
N LEU A 345 -40.02 43.68 28.79
CA LEU A 345 -41.21 42.89 28.52
C LEU A 345 -42.46 43.76 28.65
N LEU A 346 -42.50 44.64 29.64
CA LEU A 346 -43.58 45.60 29.84
C LEU A 346 -43.81 46.51 28.61
N GLN A 347 -42.75 46.88 27.89
CA GLN A 347 -42.85 47.67 26.66
C GLN A 347 -43.12 46.81 25.42
N THR A 348 -42.60 45.59 25.40
CA THR A 348 -42.61 44.75 24.20
C THR A 348 -43.93 44.02 24.04
N ASP A 349 -44.32 43.28 25.08
CA ASP A 349 -45.60 42.63 25.19
C ASP A 349 -46.06 42.65 26.65
N PRO A 350 -46.77 43.72 27.06
CA PRO A 350 -47.25 43.80 28.43
C PRO A 350 -48.19 42.65 28.82
N ARG A 351 -48.89 42.02 27.87
CA ARG A 351 -49.81 40.91 28.15
C ARG A 351 -49.04 39.68 28.61
N ALA A 352 -47.87 39.44 28.02
CA ALA A 352 -46.96 38.39 28.47
C ALA A 352 -46.45 38.62 29.89
N LEU A 353 -46.27 39.87 30.33
CA LEU A 353 -45.91 40.18 31.73
C LEU A 353 -47.05 39.83 32.69
N VAL A 354 -48.28 40.20 32.36
CA VAL A 354 -49.50 39.83 33.11
C VAL A 354 -49.60 38.29 33.23
N GLN A 355 -49.38 37.59 32.12
CA GLN A 355 -49.37 36.14 32.08
C GLN A 355 -48.25 35.54 32.96
N LEU A 356 -47.04 36.11 32.91
CA LEU A 356 -45.90 35.67 33.71
C LEU A 356 -46.18 35.78 35.21
N ARG A 357 -46.75 36.91 35.66
CA ARG A 357 -47.10 37.12 37.07
C ARG A 357 -48.12 36.08 37.55
N ALA A 358 -49.15 35.85 36.75
CA ALA A 358 -50.27 34.99 37.13
C ALA A 358 -49.97 33.50 37.07
N THR A 359 -49.16 33.06 36.09
CA THR A 359 -48.94 31.63 35.80
C THR A 359 -47.50 31.17 36.04
N GLY A 360 -46.57 32.11 36.24
CA GLY A 360 -45.14 31.85 36.27
C GLY A 360 -44.52 31.59 34.90
N LYS A 361 -45.25 31.68 33.78
CA LYS A 361 -44.74 31.36 32.44
C LYS A 361 -45.19 32.37 31.40
N CYS A 362 -44.32 32.72 30.47
CA CYS A 362 -44.71 33.52 29.30
C CYS A 362 -43.82 33.25 28.08
N THR A 363 -44.31 33.67 26.92
CA THR A 363 -43.55 33.70 25.67
C THR A 363 -43.22 35.15 25.33
N ILE A 364 -41.99 35.42 24.92
CA ILE A 364 -41.49 36.74 24.56
C ILE A 364 -41.06 36.70 23.10
N THR A 365 -41.70 37.52 22.26
CA THR A 365 -41.37 37.61 20.84
C THR A 365 -40.60 38.90 20.57
N LEU A 366 -39.44 38.77 19.95
CA LEU A 366 -38.58 39.88 19.53
C LEU A 366 -38.64 40.02 18.01
N PRO A 367 -39.52 40.88 17.47
CA PRO A 367 -39.64 41.08 16.03
C PRO A 367 -38.47 41.90 15.47
N GLU A 368 -38.32 41.89 14.15
CA GLU A 368 -37.26 42.67 13.48
C GLU A 368 -37.40 44.18 13.71
N GLU A 369 -38.64 44.66 13.71
CA GLU A 369 -39.03 46.06 13.91
C GLU A 369 -38.46 46.66 15.20
N LEU A 370 -38.35 45.85 16.25
CA LEU A 370 -37.79 46.23 17.55
C LEU A 370 -36.34 46.71 17.40
N PHE A 371 -35.56 46.10 16.51
CA PHE A 371 -34.18 46.50 16.23
C PHE A 371 -34.10 47.64 15.20
N ASP A 372 -35.08 47.74 14.30
CA ASP A 372 -35.18 48.84 13.33
C ASP A 372 -35.53 50.18 13.97
N LEU A 373 -36.22 50.18 15.12
CA LEU A 373 -36.47 51.38 15.92
C LEU A 373 -35.18 52.09 16.35
N ASP A 374 -34.12 51.32 16.64
CA ASP A 374 -32.83 51.88 17.07
C ASP A 374 -31.94 52.18 15.86
N CYS A 375 -31.82 51.22 14.95
CA CYS A 375 -30.90 51.25 13.80
C CYS A 375 -31.56 50.62 12.57
N PRO A 376 -32.37 51.41 11.81
CA PRO A 376 -33.00 50.91 10.60
C PRO A 376 -31.95 50.71 9.51
N GLY A 377 -32.05 49.61 8.77
CA GLY A 377 -31.13 49.26 7.68
C GLY A 377 -29.94 48.40 8.10
N HIS A 378 -29.84 48.03 9.37
CA HIS A 378 -28.91 46.97 9.77
C HIS A 378 -29.48 45.59 9.42
N TYR A 379 -28.62 44.67 9.01
CA TYR A 379 -28.97 43.26 8.77
C TYR A 379 -27.94 42.36 9.44
N PHE A 380 -28.08 41.05 9.30
CA PHE A 380 -27.18 40.05 9.88
C PHE A 380 -27.03 40.19 11.40
N ARG A 381 -28.16 40.38 12.10
CA ARG A 381 -28.19 40.62 13.54
C ARG A 381 -28.03 39.32 14.32
N ARG A 382 -26.89 39.13 14.98
CA ARG A 382 -26.56 37.89 15.71
C ARG A 382 -26.21 38.17 17.17
N LEU A 383 -26.76 37.39 18.08
CA LEU A 383 -26.52 37.52 19.51
C LEU A 383 -25.08 37.17 19.83
N LYS A 384 -24.46 37.94 20.73
CA LYS A 384 -23.14 37.67 21.30
C LYS A 384 -23.24 37.26 22.76
N ALA A 385 -24.16 37.86 23.51
CA ALA A 385 -24.48 37.47 24.88
C ALA A 385 -25.89 37.96 25.26
N VAL A 386 -26.56 37.21 26.12
CA VAL A 386 -27.86 37.55 26.68
C VAL A 386 -27.78 37.50 28.21
N ALA A 387 -28.37 38.48 28.87
CA ALA A 387 -28.57 38.47 30.31
C ALA A 387 -29.99 38.90 30.65
N LEU A 388 -30.49 38.47 31.80
CA LEU A 388 -31.85 38.71 32.27
C LEU A 388 -31.81 39.49 33.59
N SER A 389 -32.63 40.54 33.67
CA SER A 389 -32.96 41.19 34.94
C SER A 389 -34.46 41.07 35.20
N VAL A 390 -34.83 40.67 36.41
CA VAL A 390 -36.20 40.60 36.89
C VAL A 390 -36.30 41.45 38.15
N PRO A 391 -36.55 42.77 38.02
CA PRO A 391 -36.79 43.61 39.18
C PRO A 391 -38.06 43.15 39.91
N CYS A 392 -37.88 42.66 41.13
CA CYS A 392 -38.94 42.13 41.99
C CYS A 392 -38.56 42.32 43.47
N VAL A 393 -39.53 42.11 44.37
CA VAL A 393 -39.30 42.17 45.81
C VAL A 393 -39.00 40.76 46.31
N VAL A 394 -37.74 40.53 46.68
CA VAL A 394 -37.27 39.25 47.22
C VAL A 394 -36.72 39.41 48.63
N GLY A 395 -36.89 38.36 49.45
CA GLY A 395 -36.32 38.32 50.80
C GLY A 395 -34.78 38.18 50.79
N PRO A 396 -34.10 38.45 51.92
CA PRO A 396 -32.67 38.21 52.04
C PRO A 396 -32.30 36.76 51.70
N TYR A 397 -31.28 36.59 50.85
CA TYR A 397 -30.78 35.27 50.39
C TYR A 397 -31.78 34.42 49.59
N ALA A 398 -32.94 34.96 49.19
CA ALA A 398 -33.83 34.29 48.25
C ALA A 398 -33.31 34.45 46.81
N SER A 399 -33.34 33.37 46.03
CA SER A 399 -32.88 33.38 44.64
C SER A 399 -34.04 33.65 43.68
N VAL A 400 -33.73 34.33 42.58
CA VAL A 400 -34.68 34.55 41.48
C VAL A 400 -34.33 33.56 40.37
N ASN A 401 -34.91 32.37 40.46
CA ASN A 401 -34.69 31.30 39.50
C ASN A 401 -35.68 31.39 38.36
N ALA A 402 -35.23 31.83 37.19
CA ALA A 402 -36.02 31.85 35.98
C ALA A 402 -35.27 31.10 34.88
N THR A 403 -35.97 30.18 34.20
CA THR A 403 -35.44 29.48 33.03
C THR A 403 -35.78 30.26 31.78
N LEU A 404 -34.77 30.79 31.10
CA LEU A 404 -34.91 31.47 29.81
C LEU A 404 -34.48 30.51 28.70
N THR A 405 -35.39 30.24 27.77
CA THR A 405 -35.19 29.28 26.68
C THR A 405 -35.39 29.96 25.33
N LEU A 406 -34.45 29.81 24.40
CA LEU A 406 -34.60 30.26 23.02
C LEU A 406 -35.35 29.19 22.23
N THR A 407 -36.57 29.48 21.78
CA THR A 407 -37.41 28.52 21.05
C THR A 407 -37.22 28.65 19.54
N ARG A 408 -37.06 29.88 19.04
CA ARG A 408 -36.81 30.18 17.63
C ARG A 408 -35.88 31.37 17.49
N SER A 409 -34.98 31.35 16.52
CA SER A 409 -34.27 32.57 16.09
C SER A 409 -34.18 32.66 14.57
N SER A 410 -34.00 33.88 14.07
CA SER A 410 -33.91 34.19 12.65
C SER A 410 -32.89 35.31 12.42
N VAL A 411 -32.08 35.15 11.37
CA VAL A 411 -31.08 36.13 10.93
C VAL A 411 -31.44 36.55 9.50
N ARG A 412 -31.60 37.87 9.27
CA ARG A 412 -31.60 38.40 7.90
C ARG A 412 -30.18 38.31 7.32
N ILE A 413 -29.94 37.37 6.42
CA ILE A 413 -28.62 37.11 5.82
C ILE A 413 -28.30 37.97 4.60
N SER A 414 -29.32 38.54 3.95
CA SER A 414 -29.14 39.43 2.79
C SER A 414 -29.75 40.81 3.03
N PRO A 415 -29.10 41.90 2.59
CA PRO A 415 -29.66 43.25 2.63
C PRO A 415 -30.62 43.54 1.47
N SER A 416 -30.82 42.60 0.53
CA SER A 416 -31.72 42.79 -0.60
C SER A 416 -33.18 42.88 -0.16
N LEU A 417 -33.98 43.64 -0.91
CA LEU A 417 -35.44 43.65 -0.76
C LEU A 417 -36.04 42.46 -1.51
N GLY A 418 -37.16 41.92 -1.02
CA GLY A 418 -37.92 40.90 -1.72
C GLY A 418 -38.91 41.52 -2.72
N ASP A 419 -39.62 40.68 -3.47
CA ASP A 419 -40.63 41.13 -4.44
C ASP A 419 -41.75 41.95 -3.78
N ASN A 420 -42.12 41.59 -2.55
CA ASN A 420 -43.09 42.28 -1.71
C ASN A 420 -42.45 43.34 -0.77
N GLY A 421 -41.23 43.77 -1.06
CA GLY A 421 -40.54 44.84 -0.34
C GLY A 421 -39.72 44.38 0.89
N TYR A 422 -39.83 45.13 1.99
CA TYR A 422 -39.02 44.91 3.19
C TYR A 422 -39.44 43.65 3.96
N ALA A 423 -40.74 43.48 4.13
CA ALA A 423 -41.34 42.45 4.94
C ALA A 423 -40.88 41.04 4.50
N ARG A 424 -40.89 40.12 5.46
CA ARG A 424 -40.72 38.71 5.17
C ARG A 424 -41.99 38.19 4.52
N ASP A 425 -41.83 37.48 3.41
CA ASP A 425 -42.93 36.81 2.71
C ASP A 425 -42.70 35.30 2.77
N GLY A 426 -43.68 34.57 3.31
CA GLY A 426 -43.62 33.11 3.46
C GLY A 426 -42.27 32.56 3.96
N ASP A 427 -41.80 31.50 3.30
CA ASP A 427 -40.54 30.82 3.60
C ASP A 427 -39.37 31.37 2.77
N ASP A 428 -39.01 32.62 3.04
CA ASP A 428 -37.91 33.31 2.37
C ASP A 428 -36.53 32.89 2.90
N THR A 429 -36.00 31.80 2.35
CA THR A 429 -34.68 31.24 2.68
C THR A 429 -33.50 31.97 2.03
N THR A 430 -33.77 32.91 1.13
CA THR A 430 -32.72 33.67 0.43
C THR A 430 -32.26 34.87 1.24
N ARG A 431 -33.20 35.54 1.91
CA ARG A 431 -32.94 36.71 2.75
C ARG A 431 -32.87 36.37 4.23
N PHE A 432 -33.47 35.26 4.67
CA PHE A 432 -33.49 34.87 6.07
C PHE A 432 -32.94 33.47 6.28
N SER A 433 -32.23 33.28 7.38
CA SER A 433 -31.80 32.00 7.90
C SER A 433 -32.47 31.78 9.24
N ASP A 434 -33.37 30.81 9.30
CA ASP A 434 -34.07 30.46 10.53
C ASP A 434 -33.38 29.30 11.25
N HIS A 435 -33.32 29.40 12.56
CA HIS A 435 -32.82 28.36 13.43
C HIS A 435 -33.91 27.90 14.38
N TYR A 436 -34.37 26.66 14.15
CA TYR A 436 -35.37 25.95 14.95
C TYR A 436 -34.75 24.83 15.81
N GLY A 437 -33.45 24.56 15.63
CA GLY A 437 -32.83 23.27 15.92
C GLY A 437 -31.80 23.29 17.05
N GLY A 438 -32.25 23.61 18.26
CA GLY A 438 -31.45 23.51 19.48
C GLY A 438 -32.07 24.31 20.59
N VAL A 439 -32.91 23.67 21.43
CA VAL A 439 -33.48 24.31 22.62
C VAL A 439 -32.33 24.58 23.57
N GLN A 440 -31.77 25.78 23.50
CA GLN A 440 -30.79 26.28 24.44
C GLN A 440 -31.53 26.98 25.57
N SER A 441 -31.08 26.76 26.80
CA SER A 441 -31.65 27.41 27.97
C SER A 441 -30.55 27.86 28.92
N VAL A 442 -30.85 28.92 29.67
CA VAL A 442 -30.07 29.38 30.81
C VAL A 442 -31.01 29.56 31.99
N VAL A 443 -30.46 29.46 33.19
CA VAL A 443 -31.21 29.64 34.43
C VAL A 443 -30.59 30.76 35.23
N THR A 444 -31.38 31.73 35.65
CA THR A 444 -30.91 32.80 36.54
C THR A 444 -30.84 32.33 37.99
N SER A 445 -29.98 32.98 38.77
CA SER A 445 -29.91 32.78 40.24
C SER A 445 -30.12 34.09 41.00
N THR A 446 -29.62 35.21 40.47
CA THR A 446 -29.72 36.53 41.10
C THR A 446 -30.88 37.36 40.55
N GLY A 447 -31.23 37.16 39.28
CA GLY A 447 -32.24 37.98 38.60
C GLY A 447 -31.79 39.43 38.35
N HIS A 448 -30.49 39.74 38.42
CA HIS A 448 -29.97 41.07 38.10
C HIS A 448 -28.78 40.97 37.15
N ASN A 449 -29.01 41.37 35.89
CA ASN A 449 -28.06 41.27 34.77
C ASN A 449 -27.40 39.87 34.71
N ASP A 450 -28.21 38.84 34.90
CA ASP A 450 -27.79 37.46 35.07
C ASP A 450 -27.78 36.73 33.72
N SER A 451 -26.62 36.25 33.29
CA SER A 451 -26.45 35.52 32.04
C SER A 451 -26.59 34.00 32.18
N GLY A 452 -26.90 33.50 33.38
CA GLY A 452 -26.91 32.07 33.72
C GLY A 452 -25.52 31.42 33.70
N MET A 453 -24.46 32.22 33.82
CA MET A 453 -23.07 31.78 33.94
C MET A 453 -22.47 32.43 35.19
N PHE A 454 -21.51 31.78 35.83
CA PHE A 454 -20.79 32.37 36.97
C PHE A 454 -19.96 33.59 36.56
N GLU A 455 -19.35 33.56 35.37
CA GLU A 455 -18.60 34.68 34.80
C GLU A 455 -18.81 34.73 33.28
N VAL A 456 -19.06 35.93 32.74
CA VAL A 456 -19.17 36.15 31.30
C VAL A 456 -17.78 36.48 30.74
N ASN A 457 -17.12 35.50 30.13
CA ASN A 457 -15.83 35.69 29.50
C ASN A 457 -15.91 35.55 27.97
N LEU A 458 -15.68 36.66 27.25
CA LEU A 458 -15.69 36.70 25.78
C LEU A 458 -14.47 35.99 25.14
N ARG A 459 -13.51 35.53 25.94
CA ARG A 459 -12.31 34.79 25.52
C ARG A 459 -12.34 33.31 25.94
N ASP A 460 -13.50 32.77 26.33
CA ASP A 460 -13.66 31.33 26.56
C ASP A 460 -13.49 30.57 25.22
N GLU A 461 -12.99 29.34 25.29
CA GLU A 461 -12.90 28.42 24.15
C GLU A 461 -14.27 27.89 23.70
N ARG A 462 -15.28 28.02 24.56
CA ARG A 462 -16.67 27.66 24.28
C ARG A 462 -17.49 28.90 23.96
N TYR A 463 -18.47 28.74 23.07
CA TYR A 463 -19.47 29.76 22.80
C TYR A 463 -20.29 30.08 24.05
N LEU A 464 -20.60 31.37 24.22
CA LEU A 464 -21.54 31.81 25.24
C LEU A 464 -22.96 31.31 24.92
N PRO A 465 -23.83 31.23 25.93
CA PRO A 465 -25.23 30.92 25.70
C PRO A 465 -25.86 31.84 24.65
N PHE A 466 -26.53 31.24 23.68
CA PHE A 466 -27.21 31.87 22.54
C PHE A 466 -26.28 32.61 21.55
N GLU A 467 -24.96 32.50 21.72
CA GLU A 467 -24.01 33.13 20.82
C GLU A 467 -24.18 32.63 19.38
N GLY A 468 -24.22 33.58 18.45
CA GLY A 468 -24.40 33.31 17.03
C GLY A 468 -25.85 33.12 16.59
N SER A 469 -26.80 32.99 17.52
CA SER A 469 -28.24 32.91 17.24
C SER A 469 -28.79 34.24 16.71
N GLY A 470 -29.91 34.20 16.00
CA GLY A 470 -30.54 35.42 15.48
C GLY A 470 -31.11 36.32 16.57
N ALA A 471 -30.92 37.63 16.42
CA ALA A 471 -31.51 38.60 17.36
C ALA A 471 -33.04 38.64 17.27
N VAL A 472 -33.58 38.46 16.06
CA VAL A 472 -35.02 38.25 15.84
C VAL A 472 -35.35 36.85 16.34
N SER A 473 -36.15 36.75 17.40
CA SER A 473 -36.23 35.53 18.18
C SER A 473 -37.50 35.42 19.00
N GLU A 474 -37.81 34.19 19.41
CA GLU A 474 -38.89 33.85 20.32
C GLU A 474 -38.30 33.12 21.53
N TRP A 475 -38.71 33.55 22.72
CA TRP A 475 -38.19 33.06 23.99
C TRP A 475 -39.32 32.57 24.87
N ARG A 476 -39.05 31.54 25.66
CA ARG A 476 -39.92 31.07 26.73
C ARG A 476 -39.24 31.35 28.06
N LEU A 477 -39.96 32.06 28.94
CA LEU A 477 -39.52 32.34 30.30
C LEU A 477 -40.40 31.56 31.28
N GLU A 478 -39.78 30.85 32.21
CA GLU A 478 -40.48 30.08 33.23
C GLU A 478 -39.90 30.32 34.63
N LEU A 479 -40.78 30.62 35.57
CA LEU A 479 -40.54 30.72 37.01
C LEU A 479 -41.18 29.51 37.72
N PRO A 480 -40.63 29.05 38.85
CA PRO A 480 -41.25 28.02 39.68
C PRO A 480 -42.63 28.45 40.19
N ALA A 481 -43.70 27.80 39.69
CA ALA A 481 -45.08 28.17 40.03
C ALA A 481 -45.69 27.36 41.20
N GLU A 482 -45.24 26.11 41.42
CA GLU A 482 -45.80 25.25 42.47
C GLU A 482 -45.37 25.68 43.88
N LEU A 483 -44.13 26.16 44.02
CA LEU A 483 -43.53 26.62 45.26
C LEU A 483 -42.69 27.88 44.98
N PRO A 484 -43.34 29.04 44.77
CA PRO A 484 -42.63 30.28 44.49
C PRO A 484 -41.84 30.74 45.74
N GLN A 485 -40.54 31.07 45.56
CA GLN A 485 -39.69 31.56 46.65
C GLN A 485 -39.88 33.05 46.95
N PHE A 486 -40.54 33.77 46.04
CA PHE A 486 -40.89 35.17 46.18
C PHE A 486 -42.23 35.43 45.51
N ASP A 487 -42.85 36.55 45.84
CA ASP A 487 -44.12 36.94 45.26
C ASP A 487 -43.96 37.40 43.81
N HIS A 488 -44.52 36.65 42.86
CA HIS A 488 -44.46 36.99 41.44
C HIS A 488 -45.20 38.29 41.12
N ASP A 489 -46.18 38.70 41.95
CA ASP A 489 -46.87 39.97 41.76
C ASP A 489 -46.01 41.19 42.03
N SER A 490 -44.89 40.99 42.73
CA SER A 490 -43.88 42.03 42.92
C SER A 490 -43.01 42.28 41.68
N ILE A 491 -43.11 41.47 40.62
CA ILE A 491 -42.34 41.66 39.38
C ILE A 491 -42.84 42.92 38.67
N SER A 492 -42.00 43.95 38.63
CA SER A 492 -42.34 45.20 37.95
C SER A 492 -42.11 45.13 36.44
N ASP A 493 -41.07 44.40 36.01
CA ASP A 493 -40.72 44.20 34.61
C ASP A 493 -39.80 42.99 34.45
N VAL A 494 -39.56 42.56 33.22
CA VAL A 494 -38.50 41.63 32.84
C VAL A 494 -37.69 42.26 31.74
N ILE A 495 -36.38 42.40 31.95
CA ILE A 495 -35.48 43.09 31.03
C ILE A 495 -34.50 42.07 30.46
N LEU A 496 -34.55 41.86 29.14
CA LEU A 496 -33.52 41.16 28.40
C LEU A 496 -32.43 42.14 27.98
N HIS A 497 -31.20 41.89 28.41
CA HIS A 497 -30.01 42.61 27.97
C HIS A 497 -29.38 41.82 26.82
N LEU A 498 -29.55 42.31 25.59
CA LEU A 498 -29.04 41.68 24.39
C LEU A 498 -27.80 42.42 23.92
N ARG A 499 -26.66 41.72 23.87
CA ARG A 499 -25.48 42.18 23.12
C ARG A 499 -25.49 41.45 21.80
N TYR A 500 -25.44 42.17 20.69
CA TYR A 500 -25.52 41.58 19.36
C TYR A 500 -24.60 42.31 18.38
N THR A 501 -24.23 41.61 17.30
CA THR A 501 -23.52 42.20 16.18
C THR A 501 -24.45 42.44 14.99
N ALA A 502 -24.13 43.40 14.13
CA ALA A 502 -24.88 43.69 12.91
C ALA A 502 -23.99 44.26 11.79
N ARG A 503 -24.52 44.25 10.56
CA ARG A 503 -23.89 44.81 9.36
C ARG A 503 -24.77 45.89 8.73
N GLU A 504 -24.15 46.87 8.06
CA GLU A 504 -24.86 47.93 7.33
C GLU A 504 -25.43 47.42 6.00
N GLY A 505 -26.74 47.48 5.82
CA GLY A 505 -27.44 47.07 4.59
C GLY A 505 -27.66 48.18 3.57
N GLY A 506 -27.23 49.41 3.88
CA GLY A 506 -27.27 50.56 2.98
C GLY A 506 -28.62 51.29 2.92
N ALA A 507 -28.62 52.40 2.17
CA ALA A 507 -29.76 53.32 2.10
C ALA A 507 -31.08 52.68 1.60
N PRO A 508 -31.09 51.76 0.62
CA PRO A 508 -32.34 51.12 0.17
C PRO A 508 -33.02 50.32 1.29
N LEU A 509 -32.27 49.48 2.01
CA LEU A 509 -32.80 48.68 3.11
C LEU A 509 -33.29 49.58 4.24
N LYS A 510 -32.50 50.60 4.60
CA LYS A 510 -32.87 51.59 5.62
C LYS A 510 -34.17 52.31 5.32
N THR A 511 -34.34 52.76 4.08
CA THR A 511 -35.56 53.46 3.64
C THR A 511 -36.77 52.53 3.72
N ALA A 512 -36.64 51.30 3.19
CA ALA A 512 -37.73 50.33 3.21
C ALA A 512 -38.11 49.90 4.64
N ALA A 513 -37.13 49.66 5.52
CA ALA A 513 -37.34 49.35 6.93
C ALA A 513 -38.09 50.49 7.65
N THR A 514 -37.69 51.74 7.39
CA THR A 514 -38.33 52.92 7.99
C THR A 514 -39.77 53.07 7.50
N THR A 515 -40.05 52.84 6.22
CA THR A 515 -41.41 52.87 5.68
C THR A 515 -42.26 51.78 6.32
N HIS A 516 -41.76 50.55 6.37
CA HIS A 516 -42.49 49.43 6.98
C HIS A 516 -42.78 49.70 8.47
N LEU A 517 -41.81 50.23 9.22
CA LEU A 517 -41.98 50.58 10.62
C LEU A 517 -43.09 51.63 10.82
N LYS A 518 -43.18 52.65 9.93
CA LYS A 518 -44.26 53.64 9.99
C LYS A 518 -45.64 53.00 9.73
N GLU A 519 -45.73 52.08 8.79
CA GLU A 519 -46.96 51.32 8.50
C GLU A 519 -47.39 50.49 9.72
N GLN A 520 -46.46 49.79 10.37
CA GLN A 520 -46.72 48.98 11.56
C GLN A 520 -47.12 49.84 12.78
N ILE A 521 -46.51 51.01 12.96
CA ILE A 521 -46.91 51.99 13.97
C ILE A 521 -48.33 52.49 13.71
N ALA A 522 -48.67 52.82 12.46
CA ALA A 522 -50.02 53.25 12.11
C ALA A 522 -51.07 52.17 12.41
N ALA A 523 -50.73 50.90 12.15
CA ALA A 523 -51.57 49.74 12.43
C ALA A 523 -51.61 49.32 13.92
N ALA A 524 -50.89 49.99 14.83
CA ALA A 524 -50.73 49.60 16.23
C ALA A 524 -50.14 48.18 16.43
N ALA A 525 -49.34 47.72 15.47
CA ALA A 525 -48.77 46.36 15.41
C ALA A 525 -47.27 46.30 15.73
N THR A 526 -46.60 47.45 15.85
CA THR A 526 -45.18 47.55 16.25
C THR A 526 -44.97 47.37 17.76
N THR A 527 -43.78 46.92 18.13
CA THR A 527 -43.34 46.89 19.52
C THR A 527 -43.39 48.27 20.18
N GLY A 528 -44.04 48.36 21.35
CA GLY A 528 -44.28 49.63 22.06
C GLY A 528 -45.59 50.34 21.68
N SER A 529 -46.35 49.84 20.70
CA SER A 529 -47.72 50.30 20.39
C SER A 529 -48.77 49.85 21.42
N VAL A 530 -48.38 49.14 22.47
CA VAL A 530 -49.26 48.74 23.58
C VAL A 530 -48.71 49.29 24.89
N ARG A 531 -49.53 50.02 25.63
CA ARG A 531 -49.21 50.51 26.98
C ARG A 531 -50.10 49.84 28.00
N LEU A 532 -49.51 49.18 28.99
CA LEU A 532 -50.22 48.67 30.16
C LEU A 532 -50.16 49.68 31.30
N LEU A 533 -51.31 49.99 31.90
CA LEU A 533 -51.44 50.91 33.03
C LEU A 533 -52.02 50.14 34.21
N SER A 534 -51.34 50.16 35.36
CA SER A 534 -51.94 49.68 36.62
C SER A 534 -52.72 50.80 37.28
N MET A 535 -54.01 50.61 37.51
CA MET A 535 -54.86 51.64 38.11
C MET A 535 -54.47 51.89 39.57
N ARG A 536 -54.18 50.84 40.34
CA ARG A 536 -53.72 50.97 41.72
C ARG A 536 -52.41 51.75 41.87
N HIS A 537 -51.45 51.53 40.97
CA HIS A 537 -50.10 52.08 41.12
C HIS A 537 -49.89 53.40 40.38
N GLU A 538 -50.44 53.54 39.15
CA GLU A 538 -50.25 54.76 38.34
C GLU A 538 -51.34 55.81 38.61
N PHE A 539 -52.52 55.38 39.06
CA PHE A 539 -53.64 56.27 39.40
C PHE A 539 -54.19 56.01 40.81
N PRO A 540 -53.35 56.08 41.87
CA PRO A 540 -53.74 55.65 43.22
C PRO A 540 -54.89 56.48 43.81
N THR A 541 -55.03 57.76 43.40
CA THR A 541 -56.10 58.64 43.90
C THR A 541 -57.44 58.27 43.28
N GLU A 542 -57.45 58.01 41.98
CA GLU A 542 -58.60 57.59 41.20
C GLU A 542 -59.04 56.19 41.63
N TRP A 543 -58.08 55.28 41.86
CA TRP A 543 -58.32 53.94 42.36
C TRP A 543 -58.95 53.92 43.75
N ALA A 544 -58.45 54.74 44.69
CA ALA A 544 -59.04 54.87 46.02
C ALA A 544 -60.47 55.39 45.97
N ARG A 545 -60.80 56.30 45.04
CA ARG A 545 -62.18 56.78 44.85
C ARG A 545 -63.09 55.70 44.26
N PHE A 546 -62.60 54.93 43.30
CA PHE A 546 -63.35 53.83 42.67
C PHE A 546 -63.74 52.73 43.69
N THR A 547 -62.82 52.39 44.59
CA THR A 547 -63.02 51.33 45.60
C THR A 547 -63.79 51.79 46.84
N ALA A 548 -63.85 53.10 47.12
CA ALA A 548 -64.50 53.64 48.33
C ALA A 548 -66.04 53.50 48.38
N ALA A 549 -66.71 53.43 47.23
CA ALA A 549 -68.17 53.30 47.16
C ALA A 549 -68.62 52.48 45.95
N ALA A 550 -69.59 51.59 46.15
CA ALA A 550 -70.18 50.79 45.09
C ALA A 550 -70.81 51.66 43.99
N ASN A 551 -70.77 51.20 42.73
CA ASN A 551 -71.27 51.90 41.54
C ASN A 551 -70.58 53.24 41.20
N THR A 552 -69.36 53.49 41.70
CA THR A 552 -68.56 54.66 41.30
C THR A 552 -67.80 54.35 40.01
N PRO A 553 -67.88 55.17 38.95
CA PRO A 553 -67.08 54.96 37.75
C PRO A 553 -65.60 55.28 37.97
N LEU A 554 -64.72 54.49 37.36
CA LEU A 554 -63.28 54.72 37.33
C LEU A 554 -62.96 55.84 36.33
N ASN A 555 -62.63 57.01 36.86
CA ASN A 555 -62.31 58.20 36.07
C ASN A 555 -60.79 58.43 36.06
N ILE A 556 -60.16 58.33 34.89
CA ILE A 556 -58.73 58.60 34.70
C ILE A 556 -58.51 59.66 33.62
N THR A 557 -57.28 60.18 33.51
CA THR A 557 -56.90 61.07 32.40
C THR A 557 -55.66 60.53 31.72
N LEU A 558 -55.78 60.18 30.44
CA LEU A 558 -54.65 59.76 29.60
C LEU A 558 -53.83 60.97 29.17
N ARG A 559 -52.53 60.94 29.46
CA ARG A 559 -51.60 62.04 29.24
C ARG A 559 -50.53 61.65 28.22
N PRO A 560 -49.85 62.61 27.57
CA PRO A 560 -48.75 62.33 26.65
C PRO A 560 -47.62 61.49 27.28
N GLU A 561 -47.39 61.63 28.58
CA GLU A 561 -46.35 60.91 29.34
C GLU A 561 -46.61 59.39 29.46
N HIS A 562 -47.84 58.92 29.23
CA HIS A 562 -48.16 57.49 29.26
C HIS A 562 -47.75 56.76 27.97
N TYR A 563 -47.33 57.49 26.93
CA TYR A 563 -46.93 56.92 25.64
C TYR A 563 -45.42 57.05 25.43
N PRO A 564 -44.79 56.16 24.64
CA PRO A 564 -43.37 56.28 24.29
C PRO A 564 -43.03 57.64 23.67
N PHE A 565 -41.82 58.13 23.89
CA PHE A 565 -41.38 59.44 23.37
C PHE A 565 -41.61 59.59 21.86
N TRP A 566 -41.34 58.53 21.09
CA TRP A 566 -41.52 58.54 19.63
C TRP A 566 -42.98 58.64 19.19
N ALA A 567 -43.96 58.31 20.05
CA ALA A 567 -45.39 58.49 19.78
C ALA A 567 -45.76 59.95 19.48
N SER A 568 -45.02 60.91 20.07
CA SER A 568 -45.22 62.34 19.82
C SER A 568 -44.98 62.74 18.37
N ARG A 569 -44.18 61.97 17.62
CA ARG A 569 -43.85 62.24 16.20
C ARG A 569 -44.93 61.78 15.22
N PHE A 570 -45.92 61.02 15.69
CA PHE A 570 -47.01 60.45 14.89
C PHE A 570 -48.37 61.05 15.25
N ALA A 571 -48.40 62.21 15.90
CA ALA A 571 -49.65 62.83 16.34
C ALA A 571 -50.48 63.38 15.14
N PRO A 572 -51.82 63.23 15.15
CA PRO A 572 -52.63 62.68 16.24
C PRO A 572 -52.59 61.13 16.33
N ILE A 573 -52.58 60.62 17.57
CA ILE A 573 -52.65 59.19 17.88
C ILE A 573 -54.06 58.82 18.30
N GLN A 574 -54.49 57.61 17.96
CA GLN A 574 -55.79 57.06 18.35
C GLN A 574 -55.62 55.70 19.05
N LEU A 575 -56.56 55.35 19.92
CA LEU A 575 -56.63 54.00 20.47
C LEU A 575 -57.25 53.09 19.40
N LYS A 576 -56.62 51.93 19.18
CA LYS A 576 -57.11 50.86 18.30
C LYS A 576 -57.73 49.70 19.09
N LYS A 577 -57.32 49.52 20.35
CA LYS A 577 -57.82 48.47 21.26
C LYS A 577 -57.68 48.88 22.72
N VAL A 578 -58.64 48.54 23.56
CA VAL A 578 -58.55 48.68 25.03
C VAL A 578 -58.97 47.36 25.68
N GLU A 579 -58.06 46.76 26.41
CA GLU A 579 -58.27 45.51 27.14
C GLU A 579 -58.09 45.73 28.63
N PHE A 580 -58.86 44.99 29.42
CA PHE A 580 -58.87 45.05 30.87
C PHE A 580 -58.47 43.70 31.44
N PHE A 581 -57.61 43.72 32.45
CA PHE A 581 -57.19 42.58 33.23
C PHE A 581 -57.43 42.92 34.70
N ALA A 582 -58.49 42.36 35.27
CA ALA A 582 -58.87 42.61 36.65
C ALA A 582 -58.42 41.47 37.56
N GLU A 583 -57.66 41.84 38.59
CA GLU A 583 -57.16 40.92 39.60
C GLU A 583 -58.26 40.56 40.61
N PRO A 584 -58.57 39.26 40.80
CA PRO A 584 -59.57 38.82 41.77
C PRO A 584 -59.22 39.15 43.21
N SER A 585 -60.17 39.67 43.99
CA SER A 585 -60.18 39.42 45.43
C SER A 585 -61.04 38.20 45.76
N SER A 586 -61.00 37.77 47.03
CA SER A 586 -61.85 36.69 47.57
C SER A 586 -63.36 36.87 47.35
N SER A 587 -63.81 38.09 47.07
CA SER A 587 -65.23 38.44 46.89
C SER A 587 -65.62 38.78 45.45
N THR A 588 -64.66 38.77 44.51
CA THR A 588 -64.91 39.14 43.12
C THR A 588 -65.60 38.00 42.36
N PRO A 589 -66.73 38.25 41.68
CA PRO A 589 -67.45 37.24 40.89
C PRO A 589 -66.63 36.74 39.70
N ALA A 590 -67.03 35.58 39.15
CA ALA A 590 -66.39 35.01 37.96
C ALA A 590 -66.53 35.87 36.68
N THR A 591 -67.53 36.75 36.68
CA THR A 591 -67.82 37.71 35.61
C THR A 591 -68.06 39.09 36.23
N VAL A 592 -67.42 40.13 35.70
CA VAL A 592 -67.61 41.53 36.09
C VAL A 592 -68.14 42.30 34.88
N GLY A 593 -69.33 42.87 34.99
CA GLY A 593 -69.92 43.69 33.94
C GLY A 593 -69.22 45.02 33.77
N LEU A 594 -68.95 45.39 32.51
CA LEU A 594 -68.36 46.68 32.15
C LEU A 594 -69.30 47.40 31.18
N ALA A 595 -69.79 48.57 31.57
CA ALA A 595 -70.75 49.33 30.79
C ALA A 595 -70.18 49.70 29.40
N GLY A 596 -70.90 49.32 28.33
CA GLY A 596 -70.49 49.60 26.95
C GLY A 596 -69.38 48.67 26.41
N SER A 597 -69.17 47.52 27.04
CA SER A 597 -68.10 46.56 26.73
C SER A 597 -68.59 45.12 26.77
N SER A 598 -67.72 44.16 26.40
CA SER A 598 -67.87 42.78 26.88
C SER A 598 -67.60 42.71 28.38
N ASP A 599 -68.37 41.88 29.09
CA ASP A 599 -68.09 41.57 30.49
C ASP A 599 -66.67 40.97 30.63
N LEU A 600 -66.02 41.24 31.77
CA LEU A 600 -64.74 40.65 32.10
C LEU A 600 -64.98 39.23 32.64
N VAL A 601 -64.48 38.22 31.94
CA VAL A 601 -64.69 36.80 32.28
C VAL A 601 -63.40 36.18 32.79
N THR A 602 -63.51 35.21 33.69
CA THR A 602 -62.37 34.44 34.20
C THR A 602 -61.62 33.74 33.05
N ASP A 603 -60.33 34.05 32.90
CA ASP A 603 -59.45 33.48 31.87
C ASP A 603 -58.30 32.67 32.51
N GLY A 604 -58.27 31.37 32.20
CA GLY A 604 -57.24 30.45 32.68
C GLY A 604 -55.84 30.73 32.12
N ALA A 605 -55.74 31.38 30.95
CA ALA A 605 -54.45 31.78 30.38
C ALA A 605 -53.73 32.83 31.22
N TYR A 606 -54.48 33.64 31.97
CA TYR A 606 -53.98 34.69 32.86
C TYR A 606 -54.21 34.34 34.34
N GLY A 607 -54.09 33.05 34.71
CA GLY A 607 -54.16 32.60 36.10
C GLY A 607 -55.50 32.87 36.80
N GLY A 608 -56.60 33.01 36.06
CA GLY A 608 -57.93 33.27 36.61
C GLY A 608 -58.30 34.75 36.75
N MET A 609 -57.53 35.66 36.16
CA MET A 609 -57.92 37.08 36.03
C MET A 609 -59.22 37.25 35.25
N ARG A 610 -59.90 38.38 35.48
CA ARG A 610 -61.14 38.74 34.78
C ARG A 610 -60.74 39.59 33.59
N VAL A 611 -60.83 39.01 32.41
CA VAL A 611 -60.31 39.59 31.16
C VAL A 611 -61.46 39.95 30.24
N GLY A 612 -61.37 41.12 29.61
CA GLY A 612 -62.33 41.56 28.62
C GLY A 612 -61.83 42.77 27.82
N GLN A 613 -62.58 43.14 26.79
CA GLN A 613 -62.17 44.19 25.85
C GLN A 613 -63.32 45.16 25.59
N LEU A 614 -63.00 46.44 25.50
CA LEU A 614 -63.97 47.45 25.07
C LEU A 614 -64.45 47.17 23.63
N THR A 615 -65.76 47.00 23.47
CA THR A 615 -66.43 46.74 22.18
C THR A 615 -67.17 47.96 21.62
N GLY A 616 -67.41 48.99 22.45
CA GLY A 616 -68.00 50.27 22.04
C GLY A 616 -66.99 51.25 21.42
N SER A 617 -67.36 52.53 21.36
CA SER A 617 -66.47 53.60 20.88
C SER A 617 -65.24 53.73 21.77
N LEU A 618 -64.05 53.65 21.18
CA LEU A 618 -62.78 53.80 21.90
C LEU A 618 -62.63 55.26 22.38
N PRO A 619 -62.15 55.49 23.62
CA PRO A 619 -61.91 56.83 24.11
C PRO A 619 -60.75 57.49 23.34
N ALA A 620 -60.66 58.82 23.44
CA ALA A 620 -59.51 59.53 22.90
C ALA A 620 -58.21 59.02 23.56
N ALA A 621 -57.14 58.86 22.77
CA ALA A 621 -55.84 58.46 23.29
C ALA A 621 -55.24 59.49 24.27
N ARG A 622 -55.79 60.70 24.33
CA ARG A 622 -55.42 61.73 25.30
C ARG A 622 -56.68 62.42 25.81
N GLY A 623 -56.78 62.60 27.12
CA GLY A 623 -57.92 63.23 27.77
C GLY A 623 -58.60 62.35 28.84
N PRO A 624 -59.71 62.84 29.41
CA PRO A 624 -60.45 62.13 30.45
C PRO A 624 -61.15 60.89 29.89
N VAL A 625 -61.11 59.80 30.65
CA VAL A 625 -61.75 58.53 30.35
C VAL A 625 -62.51 58.05 31.58
N SER A 626 -63.71 57.50 31.38
CA SER A 626 -64.58 57.00 32.45
C SER A 626 -65.05 55.60 32.10
N TRP A 627 -64.85 54.64 33.01
CA TRP A 627 -65.31 53.26 32.88
C TRP A 627 -66.16 52.87 34.09
N ALA A 628 -67.35 52.32 33.85
CA ALA A 628 -68.26 51.90 34.92
C ALA A 628 -68.32 50.38 34.99
N PHE A 629 -67.90 49.84 36.14
CA PHE A 629 -67.96 48.41 36.45
C PHE A 629 -69.15 48.14 37.40
N ASP A 630 -69.83 47.00 37.23
CA ASP A 630 -70.92 46.58 38.11
C ASP A 630 -70.43 46.05 39.48
N ASN A 631 -69.12 45.81 39.58
CA ASN A 631 -68.43 45.34 40.77
C ASN A 631 -67.10 46.10 40.90
N ASN A 632 -66.73 46.49 42.11
CA ASN A 632 -65.48 47.21 42.41
C ASN A 632 -64.61 46.50 43.47
N SER A 633 -64.84 45.20 43.69
CA SER A 633 -64.13 44.39 44.70
C SER A 633 -62.78 43.83 44.23
N MET A 634 -62.30 44.23 43.05
CA MET A 634 -61.05 43.74 42.46
C MET A 634 -59.84 44.33 43.20
N ASP A 635 -58.74 43.57 43.26
CA ASP A 635 -57.52 44.03 43.91
C ASP A 635 -56.75 45.01 42.99
N ASP A 636 -56.69 44.81 41.69
CA ASP A 636 -56.19 45.83 40.76
C ASP A 636 -56.90 45.69 39.41
N ILE A 637 -56.86 46.74 38.61
CA ILE A 637 -57.26 46.68 37.20
C ILE A 637 -56.07 47.16 36.38
N TRP A 638 -55.61 46.30 35.47
CA TRP A 638 -54.63 46.69 34.47
C TRP A 638 -55.33 46.93 33.14
N VAL A 639 -54.99 48.05 32.52
CA VAL A 639 -55.58 48.46 31.24
C VAL A 639 -54.50 48.46 30.18
N ALA A 640 -54.63 47.58 29.18
CA ALA A 640 -53.77 47.56 28.02
C ALA A 640 -54.37 48.41 26.90
N LEU A 641 -53.70 49.50 26.55
CA LEU A 641 -54.07 50.44 25.52
C LEU A 641 -53.22 50.18 24.28
N SER A 642 -53.81 49.62 23.23
CA SER A 642 -53.16 49.58 21.91
C SER A 642 -53.45 50.88 21.17
N TRP A 643 -52.41 51.54 20.69
CA TRP A 643 -52.47 52.86 20.06
C TRP A 643 -51.68 52.88 18.76
N GLY A 644 -52.14 53.70 17.82
CA GLY A 644 -51.51 53.89 16.52
C GLY A 644 -51.77 55.28 15.98
N GLN A 645 -51.31 55.54 14.75
CA GLN A 645 -51.56 56.80 14.06
C GLN A 645 -53.05 56.91 13.68
N GLU A 646 -53.61 58.12 13.75
CA GLU A 646 -54.93 58.41 13.18
C GLU A 646 -54.89 58.25 11.66
N GLU A 647 -55.92 57.60 11.10
CA GLU A 647 -56.02 57.32 9.65
C GLU A 647 -56.41 58.56 8.85
#